data_AF-A0A7Y9PHB4-F1
#
_entry.id   AF-A0A7Y9PHB4-F1
#
_cell.length_a   1.000
_cell.length_b   1.000
_cell.length_c   1.000
_cell.angle_alpha   90.00
_cell.angle_beta   90.00
_cell.angle_gamma   90.00
#
_symmetry.space_group_name_H-M   'P 1'
#
loop_
_entity.id
_entity.type
_entity.pdbx_description
1 polymer ?
#
loop_
_entity_poly.entity_id
_entity_poly.type
_entity_poly.pdbx_seq_one_letter_code
_entity_poly.pdbx_strand_id
1 'polypeptide(L)'
;MSVLSRYAQPVCLALPVIFFAAIALRTGVVAPVAAASGPLLPTPAQAAFFEQSIRPVLSNNCYGCHSATTKAAGGLRVDDLDALFVGGKSGPAIIPGKPDESLLLQRILLDDEKHRMPKGDDPLSKTDIANLTIWIKEGAIWPSNGTNRSSANTTPAAVRHIARFNPSPPQEQLVYFEKNVKPILVNHCYACHAADTKPAAGLRLDTSIGIESGGASGAAIIPNNPEQSLLLQRILLTDKKHRMPKDSAPLSKEEIAAITLWIKQGGALPDETEKLPPLSAKLSRTYATLKTNHWAFKPLTHPPVPSVTNHAWPTGDIDRFILASLDEKKMTPVADADPVALIRRVTYDLTGLPPTPTAVAAFRKDHSPRSYERLVDSLLQSRQFGERWGRHWLDIARYGESTGPSRNVPYPHAWRYRDYVIDSVNKDVPYDRFLQEQIAGDLLPADSPSERDRLLTATGFLALGVKDVNQRFAARFQMDNVDEQIDTVTRSTLAMTVTCARCHDHKFDPIPTTDYYALAGIFTSTDNAAGVNSKMGGAGLDYYKPKDLLLLSSAATAPPPPADQIAKLKVEIAAAKKAFEDIQDTPEGLALGPDKKPKQAAYRIKLEKLKEEQLFLTDPGTLGFAVHGAREGEVADTSVRIRGVEERHGPVVPRGFLTAFEVPGAPTINPKQSGRLELAEWITSPTNPLTARVAVNRIWQHLFGQGIVTTVDNFGVTGDRPSNPQLLDYLAGEFIQDNWSTKKLVREIVLSHAYQLGSDFPDRYRDIDPTNRLTWRHSPRRLETEEIRDSILASSGRLQLQPPAIPPVEKLKMIELADNGPELRSINEQADASLSRSIYLPLLRGVTPRALAAFDPVSQTLVTGQRDTTIVPTQALFMLNSSFVRQQSVMLADRLIADHAHSINKRIQEAYQRILGRAPTNQEITRDSYFLKQYEETYSKQPPPSPARPVEEKSQIAVKDVIVDPADDIDQSTPVIIDSPIVFKSPEEAALTGLVQTLYASAEFQFVR
;
A
#
# COMPACT_ATOMS: atom_id res chain seq x y z
N MET A 1 -18.84 55.20 10.15
CA MET A 1 -19.86 55.35 11.21
C MET A 1 -20.04 53.97 11.83
N SER A 2 -19.18 53.61 12.79
CA SER A 2 -19.41 53.60 14.27
C SER A 2 -19.93 52.23 14.71
N VAL A 3 -19.33 51.41 15.57
CA VAL A 3 -18.19 51.53 16.51
C VAL A 3 -17.65 50.12 16.78
N LEU A 4 -16.32 49.96 16.75
CA LEU A 4 -15.53 48.88 17.36
C LEU A 4 -15.41 49.12 18.87
N SER A 5 -15.51 48.09 19.73
CA SER A 5 -14.76 47.98 21.00
C SER A 5 -15.13 46.71 21.79
N ARG A 6 -14.14 46.20 22.56
CA ARG A 6 -14.17 45.29 23.73
C ARG A 6 -13.85 43.82 23.40
N TYR A 7 -12.77 43.18 23.88
CA TYR A 7 -11.81 43.47 24.95
C TYR A 7 -10.44 42.84 24.63
N ALA A 8 -9.36 43.53 24.98
CA ALA A 8 -8.04 42.99 25.26
C ALA A 8 -7.57 43.58 26.60
N GLN A 9 -7.06 42.77 27.52
CA GLN A 9 -5.77 42.98 28.19
C GLN A 9 -5.41 41.87 29.20
N PRO A 10 -4.10 41.70 29.51
CA PRO A 10 -3.50 40.53 30.15
C PRO A 10 -3.25 40.73 31.66
N VAL A 11 -2.93 39.66 32.39
CA VAL A 11 -2.37 39.76 33.75
C VAL A 11 -1.16 38.85 33.88
N CYS A 12 -0.05 39.48 34.27
CA CYS A 12 1.21 38.90 34.69
C CYS A 12 1.43 39.40 36.13
N LEU A 13 1.85 38.52 37.06
CA LEU A 13 2.83 38.73 38.15
C LEU A 13 2.53 37.96 39.45
N ALA A 14 3.65 37.44 39.99
CA ALA A 14 4.06 37.37 41.39
C ALA A 14 3.74 36.11 42.24
N LEU A 15 4.82 35.34 42.45
CA LEU A 15 5.17 34.57 43.65
C LEU A 15 5.08 35.40 44.95
N PRO A 16 5.03 34.73 46.11
CA PRO A 16 6.15 34.91 47.03
C PRO A 16 6.68 33.62 47.69
N VAL A 17 7.96 33.71 48.05
CA VAL A 17 8.82 32.80 48.81
C VAL A 17 8.92 33.29 50.25
N ILE A 18 8.83 32.40 51.27
CA ILE A 18 9.47 32.50 52.60
C ILE A 18 9.68 31.03 53.09
N PHE A 19 10.85 30.40 53.29
CA PHE A 19 12.16 30.62 53.95
C PHE A 19 12.27 30.18 55.44
N PHE A 20 13.22 29.25 55.66
CA PHE A 20 14.26 29.16 56.71
C PHE A 20 14.29 28.02 57.76
N ALA A 21 15.43 27.30 57.69
CA ALA A 21 16.41 26.97 58.74
C ALA A 21 16.26 25.66 59.55
N ALA A 22 17.33 24.98 60.03
CA ALA A 22 18.76 24.86 59.70
C ALA A 22 19.40 23.86 60.71
N ILE A 23 20.65 23.42 60.43
CA ILE A 23 21.73 22.99 61.36
C ILE A 23 21.76 21.52 61.85
N ALA A 24 22.77 20.74 61.41
CA ALA A 24 24.03 20.52 62.15
C ALA A 24 24.93 19.45 61.48
N LEU A 25 26.19 19.83 61.17
CA LEU A 25 27.29 18.93 60.86
C LEU A 25 27.78 18.17 62.12
N ARG A 26 28.20 16.92 61.96
CA ARG A 26 29.40 16.39 62.64
C ARG A 26 30.24 15.52 61.70
N THR A 27 31.51 15.83 61.74
CA THR A 27 32.66 15.31 60.99
C THR A 27 33.06 13.90 61.41
N GLY A 28 33.48 13.07 60.46
CA GLY A 28 34.18 11.80 60.68
C GLY A 28 34.86 11.33 59.41
N VAL A 29 36.16 11.60 59.30
CA VAL A 29 37.07 11.23 58.22
C VAL A 29 37.42 9.74 58.29
N VAL A 30 37.15 8.96 57.23
CA VAL A 30 38.05 7.90 56.71
C VAL A 30 37.77 7.74 55.20
N ALA A 31 38.82 7.77 54.39
CA ALA A 31 38.86 7.35 52.98
C ALA A 31 40.05 6.38 52.82
N PRO A 32 40.27 5.68 51.69
CA PRO A 32 39.35 5.15 50.67
C PRO A 32 39.65 3.66 50.34
N VAL A 33 38.74 2.94 49.64
CA VAL A 33 39.12 1.94 48.62
C VAL A 33 38.06 1.96 47.51
N ALA A 34 38.51 2.16 46.28
CA ALA A 34 37.71 2.23 45.06
C ALA A 34 37.46 0.83 44.46
N ALA A 35 36.28 0.64 43.85
CA ALA A 35 36.06 -0.29 42.74
C ALA A 35 34.88 0.20 41.86
N ALA A 36 35.03 0.00 40.55
CA ALA A 36 34.50 0.80 39.44
C ALA A 36 33.00 0.65 39.09
N SER A 37 32.56 1.64 38.31
CA SER A 37 31.21 2.08 37.97
C SER A 37 30.67 1.50 36.66
N GLY A 38 29.34 1.36 36.56
CA GLY A 38 28.62 1.32 35.28
C GLY A 38 28.46 2.73 34.66
N PRO A 39 27.97 2.85 33.40
CA PRO A 39 27.86 4.15 32.74
C PRO A 39 26.75 4.99 33.38
N LEU A 40 27.14 6.15 33.91
CA LEU A 40 26.27 7.16 34.54
C LEU A 40 25.59 8.03 33.48
N LEU A 41 24.34 8.43 33.74
CA LEU A 41 23.60 9.43 32.94
C LEU A 41 24.34 10.79 32.91
N PRO A 42 24.18 11.62 31.85
CA PRO A 42 24.81 12.93 31.76
C PRO A 42 24.46 13.83 32.95
N THR A 43 25.43 14.55 33.51
CA THR A 43 25.10 15.61 34.50
C THR A 43 24.39 16.78 33.80
N PRO A 44 23.57 17.58 34.53
CA PRO A 44 22.89 18.75 33.94
C PRO A 44 23.85 19.74 33.27
N ALA A 45 25.07 19.89 33.80
CA ALA A 45 26.10 20.75 33.21
C ALA A 45 26.61 20.20 31.86
N GLN A 46 26.81 18.89 31.74
CA GLN A 46 27.25 18.24 30.50
C GLN A 46 26.17 18.26 29.42
N ALA A 47 24.91 18.04 29.80
CA ALA A 47 23.77 18.17 28.88
C ALA A 47 23.63 19.61 28.36
N ALA A 48 23.74 20.60 29.24
CA ALA A 48 23.71 22.02 28.86
C ALA A 48 24.87 22.40 27.95
N PHE A 49 26.09 21.93 28.24
CA PHE A 49 27.26 22.15 27.39
C PHE A 49 27.07 21.57 25.98
N PHE A 50 26.52 20.36 25.87
CA PHE A 50 26.23 19.77 24.58
C PHE A 50 25.22 20.61 23.78
N GLU A 51 24.08 20.95 24.38
CA GLU A 51 23.00 21.68 23.69
C GLU A 51 23.40 23.11 23.31
N GLN A 52 24.23 23.78 24.10
CA GLN A 52 24.61 25.18 23.87
C GLN A 52 25.90 25.33 23.06
N SER A 53 26.83 24.39 23.14
CA SER A 53 28.18 24.55 22.58
C SER A 53 28.55 23.51 21.52
N ILE A 54 27.86 22.37 21.45
CA ILE A 54 28.19 21.28 20.49
C ILE A 54 27.11 21.11 19.43
N ARG A 55 25.83 21.01 19.81
CA ARG A 55 24.72 20.85 18.86
C ARG A 55 24.70 21.95 17.80
N PRO A 56 24.90 23.25 18.12
CA PRO A 56 24.92 24.31 17.11
C PRO A 56 26.07 24.16 16.10
N VAL A 57 27.23 23.68 16.55
CA VAL A 57 28.40 23.46 15.68
C VAL A 57 28.07 22.36 14.66
N LEU A 58 27.52 21.24 15.13
CA LEU A 58 27.15 20.11 14.27
C LEU A 58 26.00 20.47 13.33
N SER A 59 24.97 21.17 13.82
CA SER A 59 23.80 21.53 13.01
C SER A 59 24.12 22.54 11.93
N ASN A 60 24.86 23.60 12.27
CA ASN A 60 25.07 24.71 11.36
C ASN A 60 26.15 24.41 10.32
N ASN A 61 27.15 23.60 10.67
CA ASN A 61 28.33 23.39 9.82
C ASN A 61 28.42 21.98 9.23
N CYS A 62 27.64 20.99 9.73
CA CYS A 62 27.82 19.60 9.32
C CYS A 62 26.53 18.92 8.82
N TYR A 63 25.34 19.29 9.31
CA TYR A 63 24.10 18.57 8.96
C TYR A 63 23.71 18.72 7.48
N GLY A 64 24.12 19.81 6.82
CA GLY A 64 23.87 20.04 5.39
C GLY A 64 24.36 18.90 4.49
N CYS A 65 25.37 18.14 4.93
CA CYS A 65 25.91 16.99 4.19
C CYS A 65 25.91 15.68 4.99
N HIS A 66 25.95 15.74 6.33
CA HIS A 66 26.17 14.59 7.21
C HIS A 66 25.01 14.35 8.22
N SER A 67 23.74 14.44 7.79
CA SER A 67 22.55 14.16 8.64
C SER A 67 21.59 13.14 8.02
N ALA A 68 20.50 12.78 8.71
CA ALA A 68 19.52 11.77 8.25
C ALA A 68 18.79 12.15 6.99
N THR A 69 18.54 13.43 6.87
CA THR A 69 17.72 14.03 5.84
C THR A 69 18.56 14.44 4.64
N THR A 70 19.90 14.30 4.72
CA THR A 70 20.83 14.58 3.61
C THR A 70 21.54 13.29 3.20
N LYS A 71 22.23 13.28 2.04
CA LYS A 71 22.85 12.07 1.44
C LYS A 71 23.91 11.37 2.32
N ALA A 72 24.13 11.81 3.57
CA ALA A 72 25.12 11.31 4.52
C ALA A 72 26.48 11.12 3.85
N ALA A 73 27.07 12.21 3.36
CA ALA A 73 28.24 12.18 2.50
C ALA A 73 29.37 11.33 3.13
N GLY A 74 29.94 10.42 2.33
CA GLY A 74 30.93 9.46 2.82
C GLY A 74 30.38 8.46 3.85
N GLY A 75 29.06 8.28 3.97
CA GLY A 75 28.39 7.45 4.98
C GLY A 75 28.39 8.03 6.39
N LEU A 76 28.93 9.23 6.60
CA LEU A 76 29.07 9.83 7.93
C LEU A 76 27.78 10.56 8.33
N ARG A 77 27.36 10.34 9.57
CA ARG A 77 26.21 10.94 10.22
C ARG A 77 26.64 11.57 11.53
N VAL A 78 26.37 12.88 11.69
CA VAL A 78 26.80 13.68 12.85
C VAL A 78 25.64 14.21 13.69
N ASP A 79 24.41 13.86 13.31
CA ASP A 79 23.16 14.24 13.99
C ASP A 79 22.72 13.23 15.06
N ASP A 80 23.59 12.29 15.41
CA ASP A 80 23.31 11.19 16.33
C ASP A 80 24.58 10.53 16.84
N LEU A 81 24.55 10.21 18.12
CA LEU A 81 25.72 9.74 18.82
C LEU A 81 26.16 8.35 18.33
N ASP A 82 25.22 7.41 18.19
CA ASP A 82 25.54 6.05 17.75
C ASP A 82 26.10 6.07 16.33
N ALA A 83 25.57 6.93 15.45
CA ALA A 83 26.08 7.09 14.10
C ALA A 83 27.46 7.79 14.05
N LEU A 84 27.79 8.66 15.02
CA LEU A 84 29.13 9.22 15.18
C LEU A 84 30.15 8.16 15.66
N PHE A 85 29.72 7.22 16.50
CA PHE A 85 30.54 6.09 16.94
C PHE A 85 30.76 5.06 15.84
N VAL A 86 29.74 4.79 15.02
CA VAL A 86 29.89 3.95 13.82
C VAL A 86 30.77 4.66 12.77
N GLY A 87 30.58 5.97 12.62
CA GLY A 87 31.28 6.83 11.66
C GLY A 87 30.92 6.55 10.19
N GLY A 88 31.70 7.12 9.28
CA GLY A 88 31.51 6.96 7.84
C GLY A 88 32.32 5.81 7.24
N LYS A 89 32.41 5.78 5.90
CA LYS A 89 33.25 4.86 5.11
C LYS A 89 34.73 4.87 5.53
N SER A 90 35.19 5.94 6.19
CA SER A 90 36.57 6.08 6.68
C SER A 90 36.78 5.60 8.13
N GLY A 91 35.74 5.15 8.83
CA GLY A 91 35.79 4.68 10.22
C GLY A 91 35.05 5.60 11.22
N PRO A 92 35.10 5.28 12.52
CA PRO A 92 34.45 6.02 13.60
C PRO A 92 34.79 7.51 13.56
N ALA A 93 33.77 8.36 13.60
CA ALA A 93 33.97 9.80 13.55
C ALA A 93 34.55 10.30 14.87
N ILE A 94 34.07 9.76 15.99
CA ILE A 94 34.55 10.11 17.33
C ILE A 94 34.89 8.86 18.12
N ILE A 95 35.93 8.99 18.95
CA ILE A 95 36.33 8.00 19.94
C ILE A 95 36.26 8.69 21.30
N PRO A 96 35.28 8.34 22.16
CA PRO A 96 35.12 8.94 23.49
C PRO A 96 36.43 8.94 24.30
N GLY A 97 36.77 10.10 24.86
CA GLY A 97 37.99 10.30 25.65
C GLY A 97 39.26 10.56 24.82
N LYS A 98 39.22 10.37 23.49
CA LYS A 98 40.40 10.38 22.61
C LYS A 98 40.19 11.34 21.41
N PRO A 99 40.24 12.67 21.64
CA PRO A 99 40.04 13.65 20.57
C PRO A 99 41.08 13.52 19.44
N ASP A 100 42.34 13.24 19.76
CA ASP A 100 43.41 13.16 18.74
C ASP A 100 43.29 11.92 17.84
N GLU A 101 42.62 10.87 18.31
CA GLU A 101 42.33 9.64 17.53
C GLU A 101 40.97 9.72 16.81
N SER A 102 40.19 10.78 17.04
CA SER A 102 38.86 10.95 16.46
C SER A 102 38.94 11.54 15.06
N LEU A 103 38.48 10.78 14.05
CA LEU A 103 38.55 11.19 12.65
C LEU A 103 37.82 12.52 12.37
N LEU A 104 36.78 12.85 13.13
CA LEU A 104 36.07 14.12 13.02
C LEU A 104 37.03 15.30 13.23
N LEU A 105 37.84 15.29 14.30
CA LEU A 105 38.82 16.34 14.55
C LEU A 105 39.98 16.27 13.57
N GLN A 106 40.46 15.07 13.23
CA GLN A 106 41.55 14.92 12.26
C GLN A 106 41.17 15.50 10.89
N ARG A 107 39.91 15.37 10.46
CA ARG A 107 39.43 15.93 9.19
C ARG A 107 39.14 17.42 9.24
N ILE A 108 38.71 17.96 10.38
CA ILE A 108 38.49 19.40 10.55
C ILE A 108 39.82 20.17 10.66
N LEU A 109 40.86 19.53 11.19
CA LEU A 109 42.19 20.12 11.42
C LEU A 109 43.16 19.97 10.24
N LEU A 110 42.76 19.39 9.10
CA LEU A 110 43.64 19.31 7.93
C LEU A 110 43.90 20.70 7.34
N ASP A 111 45.15 20.97 6.96
CA ASP A 111 45.51 22.21 6.26
C ASP A 111 45.13 22.19 4.76
N ASP A 112 44.86 21.00 4.20
CA ASP A 112 44.47 20.82 2.79
C ASP A 112 42.98 21.10 2.57
N GLU A 113 42.69 22.25 1.96
CA GLU A 113 41.34 22.73 1.66
C GLU A 113 40.48 21.74 0.85
N LYS A 114 41.07 20.87 0.02
CA LYS A 114 40.30 19.90 -0.78
C LYS A 114 39.76 18.71 0.04
N HIS A 115 40.36 18.43 1.19
CA HIS A 115 40.08 17.26 2.02
C HIS A 115 39.68 17.61 3.46
N ARG A 116 39.92 18.85 3.90
CA ARG A 116 39.45 19.42 5.17
C ARG A 116 37.93 19.50 5.19
N MET A 117 37.34 19.29 6.36
CA MET A 117 35.90 19.48 6.60
C MET A 117 35.64 20.77 7.39
N PRO A 118 34.61 21.57 7.04
CA PRO A 118 33.66 21.36 5.94
C PRO A 118 34.31 21.58 4.55
N LYS A 119 33.93 20.77 3.56
CA LYS A 119 34.62 20.70 2.26
C LYS A 119 34.26 21.90 1.38
N GLY A 120 35.24 22.73 1.04
CA GLY A 120 35.05 23.89 0.18
C GLY A 120 34.51 25.14 0.90
N ASP A 121 34.37 25.09 2.23
CA ASP A 121 34.00 26.22 3.08
C ASP A 121 35.17 26.64 4.00
N ASP A 122 35.01 27.79 4.67
CA ASP A 122 35.93 28.31 5.67
C ASP A 122 36.13 27.31 6.84
N PRO A 123 37.35 27.24 7.43
CA PRO A 123 37.58 26.36 8.58
C PRO A 123 36.75 26.79 9.79
N LEU A 124 36.37 25.82 10.64
CA LEU A 124 35.68 26.11 11.89
C LEU A 124 36.49 27.05 12.78
N SER A 125 35.79 27.86 13.58
CA SER A 125 36.44 28.79 14.50
C SER A 125 37.29 28.02 15.52
N LYS A 126 38.37 28.65 16.02
CA LYS A 126 39.21 28.05 17.07
C LYS A 126 38.41 27.66 18.32
N THR A 127 37.35 28.41 18.61
CA THR A 127 36.44 28.13 19.74
C THR A 127 35.60 26.88 19.50
N ASP A 128 35.04 26.71 18.29
CA ASP A 128 34.22 25.54 17.96
C ASP A 128 35.04 24.26 17.95
N ILE A 129 36.27 24.32 17.42
CA ILE A 129 37.23 23.22 17.46
C ILE A 129 37.55 22.87 18.93
N ALA A 130 37.85 23.87 19.77
CA ALA A 130 38.13 23.64 21.18
C ALA A 130 36.94 23.00 21.92
N ASN A 131 35.71 23.43 21.62
CA ASN A 131 34.49 22.85 22.21
C ASN A 131 34.31 21.39 21.80
N LEU A 132 34.47 21.05 20.50
CA LEU A 132 34.43 19.67 20.01
C LEU A 132 35.52 18.80 20.65
N THR A 133 36.74 19.34 20.82
CA THR A 133 37.84 18.65 21.50
C THR A 133 37.52 18.36 22.97
N ILE A 134 37.00 19.34 23.71
CA ILE A 134 36.60 19.16 25.11
C ILE A 134 35.48 18.12 25.20
N TRP A 135 34.45 18.25 24.38
CA TRP A 135 33.31 17.33 24.38
C TRP A 135 33.72 15.87 24.10
N ILE A 136 34.56 15.64 23.10
CA ILE A 136 35.08 14.29 22.81
C ILE A 136 35.93 13.79 23.99
N LYS A 137 36.79 14.64 24.55
CA LYS A 137 37.64 14.30 25.70
C LYS A 137 36.83 13.93 26.94
N GLU A 138 35.66 14.54 27.13
CA GLU A 138 34.74 14.23 28.23
C GLU A 138 33.85 13.01 27.97
N GLY A 139 34.07 12.30 26.86
CA GLY A 139 33.38 11.05 26.54
C GLY A 139 32.23 11.19 25.55
N ALA A 140 32.18 12.30 24.80
CA ALA A 140 31.16 12.58 23.78
C ALA A 140 29.72 12.46 24.33
N ILE A 141 29.49 13.02 25.52
CA ILE A 141 28.22 12.93 26.22
C ILE A 141 27.11 13.60 25.41
N TRP A 142 26.08 12.85 25.06
CA TRP A 142 24.94 13.32 24.26
C TRP A 142 23.65 13.16 25.07
N PRO A 143 22.91 14.24 25.36
CA PRO A 143 21.62 14.15 26.02
C PRO A 143 20.61 13.49 25.05
N SER A 144 20.17 12.28 25.38
CA SER A 144 19.23 11.51 24.58
C SER A 144 17.80 12.01 24.79
N ASN A 145 17.15 12.49 23.72
CA ASN A 145 15.69 12.45 23.61
C ASN A 145 15.31 11.11 23.00
N GLY A 146 14.61 10.29 23.77
CA GLY A 146 14.37 8.88 23.46
C GLY A 146 13.66 8.67 22.13
N THR A 147 14.39 8.16 21.13
CA THR A 147 13.89 7.38 19.99
C THR A 147 15.07 6.65 19.33
N ASN A 148 14.97 5.32 19.25
CA ASN A 148 16.05 4.41 18.86
C ASN A 148 16.06 4.17 17.34
N ARG A 149 17.26 4.11 16.75
CA ARG A 149 17.54 4.01 15.31
C ARG A 149 17.68 2.58 14.79
N SER A 150 17.43 2.45 13.48
CA SER A 150 17.46 1.25 12.62
C SER A 150 18.56 1.36 11.53
N SER A 151 18.80 0.24 10.83
CA SER A 151 19.46 0.05 9.50
C SER A 151 20.98 -0.24 9.49
N ALA A 152 21.62 -1.03 8.59
CA ALA A 152 21.22 -1.89 7.45
C ALA A 152 22.42 -2.70 6.87
N ASN A 153 22.10 -3.87 6.26
CA ASN A 153 22.62 -4.58 5.06
C ASN A 153 24.11 -4.97 4.83
N THR A 154 24.36 -6.23 4.39
CA THR A 154 24.79 -6.62 3.01
C THR A 154 25.28 -8.12 2.81
N THR A 155 24.61 -8.92 1.94
CA THR A 155 24.85 -10.32 1.36
C THR A 155 25.86 -10.44 0.16
N PRO A 156 26.21 -11.62 -0.46
CA PRO A 156 25.41 -12.32 -1.50
C PRO A 156 25.24 -13.88 -1.44
N ALA A 157 24.17 -14.33 -2.13
CA ALA A 157 23.92 -15.51 -3.00
C ALA A 157 24.05 -17.00 -2.56
N ALA A 158 22.86 -17.65 -2.60
CA ALA A 158 22.50 -18.95 -3.18
C ALA A 158 22.93 -20.29 -2.54
N VAL A 159 22.08 -20.83 -1.65
CA VAL A 159 21.88 -22.29 -1.47
C VAL A 159 20.39 -22.55 -1.19
N ARG A 160 19.81 -23.56 -1.88
CA ARG A 160 18.49 -24.13 -1.58
C ARG A 160 18.54 -24.77 -0.19
N HIS A 161 17.73 -24.30 0.77
CA HIS A 161 17.66 -24.94 2.08
C HIS A 161 16.33 -25.63 2.32
N ILE A 162 16.49 -26.89 2.72
CA ILE A 162 15.53 -27.86 3.21
C ILE A 162 14.93 -27.31 4.50
N ALA A 163 13.63 -27.00 4.53
CA ALA A 163 12.89 -26.82 5.76
C ALA A 163 12.77 -28.20 6.43
N ARG A 164 13.68 -28.51 7.35
CA ARG A 164 13.62 -29.73 8.14
C ARG A 164 12.56 -29.55 9.22
N PHE A 165 11.45 -30.30 9.12
CA PHE A 165 11.01 -31.02 10.31
C PHE A 165 12.15 -31.98 10.66
N ASN A 166 13.06 -31.54 11.54
CA ASN A 166 13.91 -32.49 12.23
C ASN A 166 13.27 -32.71 13.60
N PRO A 167 13.04 -33.95 14.06
CA PRO A 167 12.92 -34.17 15.49
C PRO A 167 14.12 -33.49 16.17
N SER A 168 13.90 -32.89 17.35
CA SER A 168 14.98 -32.27 18.13
C SER A 168 16.23 -33.15 18.04
N PRO A 169 17.38 -32.60 17.62
CA PRO A 169 18.55 -33.42 17.34
C PRO A 169 18.84 -34.33 18.55
N PRO A 170 19.20 -35.61 18.34
CA PRO A 170 19.47 -36.53 19.42
C PRO A 170 20.39 -35.89 20.45
N GLN A 171 20.06 -36.01 21.75
CA GLN A 171 20.77 -35.32 22.84
C GLN A 171 22.29 -35.53 22.77
N GLU A 172 22.72 -36.70 22.31
CA GLU A 172 24.13 -37.03 22.09
C GLU A 172 24.83 -36.11 21.07
N GLN A 173 24.14 -35.70 20.01
CA GLN A 173 24.67 -34.77 18.99
C GLN A 173 24.76 -33.33 19.52
N LEU A 174 23.80 -32.90 20.34
CA LEU A 174 23.85 -31.60 21.03
C LEU A 174 25.00 -31.55 22.05
N VAL A 175 25.18 -32.63 22.82
CA VAL A 175 26.30 -32.78 23.75
C VAL A 175 27.63 -32.77 22.99
N TYR A 176 27.69 -33.39 21.81
CA TYR A 176 28.89 -33.36 20.99
C TYR A 176 29.22 -31.95 20.50
N PHE A 177 28.23 -31.17 20.04
CA PHE A 177 28.42 -29.77 19.65
C PHE A 177 28.95 -28.92 20.82
N GLU A 178 28.27 -28.96 21.97
CA GLU A 178 28.64 -28.18 23.16
C GLU A 178 30.04 -28.50 23.66
N LYS A 179 30.46 -29.78 23.61
CA LYS A 179 31.76 -30.21 24.13
C LYS A 179 32.91 -30.09 23.11
N ASN A 180 32.66 -30.34 21.83
CA ASN A 180 33.73 -30.54 20.84
C ASN A 180 33.77 -29.47 19.75
N VAL A 181 32.67 -28.75 19.49
CA VAL A 181 32.59 -27.79 18.38
C VAL A 181 32.49 -26.36 18.91
N LYS A 182 31.59 -26.11 19.85
CA LYS A 182 31.39 -24.78 20.44
C LYS A 182 32.68 -24.18 21.01
N PRO A 183 33.55 -24.91 21.74
CA PRO A 183 34.82 -24.35 22.19
C PRO A 183 35.71 -23.90 21.03
N ILE A 184 35.69 -24.61 19.90
CA ILE A 184 36.44 -24.24 18.69
C ILE A 184 35.89 -22.94 18.12
N LEU A 185 34.57 -22.82 17.98
CA LEU A 185 33.93 -21.61 17.47
C LEU A 185 34.16 -20.40 18.40
N VAL A 186 34.04 -20.59 19.71
CA VAL A 186 34.33 -19.56 20.72
C VAL A 186 35.77 -19.08 20.62
N ASN A 187 36.73 -20.00 20.58
CA ASN A 187 38.15 -19.66 20.67
C ASN A 187 38.71 -19.09 19.35
N HIS A 188 38.19 -19.54 18.20
CA HIS A 188 38.79 -19.24 16.90
C HIS A 188 37.91 -18.41 15.97
N CYS A 189 36.60 -18.31 16.25
CA CYS A 189 35.66 -17.70 15.31
C CYS A 189 34.89 -16.52 15.91
N TYR A 190 34.52 -16.55 17.20
CA TYR A 190 33.63 -15.54 17.79
C TYR A 190 34.24 -14.15 17.84
N ALA A 191 35.57 -14.03 17.93
CA ALA A 191 36.27 -12.75 17.87
C ALA A 191 35.92 -11.90 16.63
N CYS A 192 35.46 -12.53 15.54
CA CYS A 192 35.02 -11.84 14.32
C CYS A 192 33.63 -12.26 13.82
N HIS A 193 33.00 -13.30 14.39
CA HIS A 193 31.75 -13.89 13.88
C HIS A 193 30.68 -14.06 14.98
N ALA A 194 30.64 -13.18 15.98
CA ALA A 194 29.62 -13.17 17.05
C ALA A 194 28.75 -11.88 17.09
N ALA A 195 27.69 -11.88 17.90
CA ALA A 195 26.67 -10.81 17.99
C ALA A 195 27.24 -9.43 18.34
N ASP A 196 28.23 -9.42 19.22
CA ASP A 196 28.92 -8.25 19.74
C ASP A 196 30.11 -7.84 18.87
N THR A 197 30.33 -8.54 17.75
CA THR A 197 31.34 -8.22 16.75
C THR A 197 30.69 -7.61 15.51
N LYS A 198 31.50 -7.01 14.62
CA LYS A 198 31.05 -6.55 13.29
C LYS A 198 31.36 -7.65 12.26
N PRO A 199 30.47 -8.64 12.03
CA PRO A 199 30.88 -9.89 11.44
C PRO A 199 31.22 -9.73 9.97
N ALA A 200 32.40 -10.21 9.56
CA ALA A 200 32.78 -10.17 8.15
C ALA A 200 31.77 -10.94 7.31
N ALA A 201 31.28 -10.34 6.22
CA ALA A 201 30.27 -10.93 5.34
C ALA A 201 28.94 -11.28 6.06
N GLY A 202 28.64 -10.71 7.23
CA GLY A 202 27.39 -10.98 7.96
C GLY A 202 27.26 -12.41 8.50
N LEU A 203 28.32 -13.22 8.45
CA LEU A 203 28.34 -14.58 8.99
C LEU A 203 28.37 -14.54 10.53
N ARG A 204 27.39 -15.19 11.16
CA ARG A 204 27.29 -15.37 12.61
C ARG A 204 27.52 -16.85 12.94
N LEU A 205 28.40 -17.14 13.90
CA LEU A 205 28.74 -18.51 14.33
C LEU A 205 28.38 -18.76 15.80
N ASP A 206 27.87 -17.74 16.48
CA ASP A 206 27.49 -17.71 17.89
C ASP A 206 26.01 -18.01 18.16
N THR A 207 25.22 -18.13 17.10
CA THR A 207 23.80 -18.49 17.17
C THR A 207 23.53 -19.58 16.16
N SER A 208 22.59 -20.46 16.49
CA SER A 208 22.21 -21.59 15.64
C SER A 208 21.71 -21.13 14.26
N ILE A 209 20.89 -20.08 14.26
CA ILE A 209 20.39 -19.45 13.03
C ILE A 209 21.53 -18.83 12.22
N GLY A 210 22.48 -18.14 12.87
CA GLY A 210 23.62 -17.57 12.17
C GLY A 210 24.44 -18.60 11.39
N ILE A 211 24.63 -19.78 12.01
CA ILE A 211 25.35 -20.90 11.40
C ILE A 211 24.53 -21.48 10.23
N GLU A 212 23.22 -21.64 10.41
CA GLU A 212 22.31 -22.19 9.40
C GLU A 212 22.09 -21.25 8.21
N SER A 213 21.80 -19.97 8.47
CA SER A 213 21.64 -18.94 7.43
C SER A 213 22.96 -18.62 6.73
N GLY A 214 24.07 -18.78 7.45
CA GLY A 214 25.41 -18.42 7.01
C GLY A 214 25.55 -16.92 6.75
N GLY A 215 26.56 -16.59 5.94
CA GLY A 215 26.88 -15.21 5.59
C GLY A 215 26.54 -14.89 4.13
N ALA A 216 27.13 -13.80 3.66
CA ALA A 216 27.19 -13.33 2.29
C ALA A 216 27.95 -14.28 1.35
N SER A 217 27.93 -15.60 1.56
CA SER A 217 28.39 -16.57 0.56
C SER A 217 27.51 -17.80 0.53
N GLY A 218 26.44 -17.83 1.32
CA GLY A 218 25.60 -19.00 1.58
C GLY A 218 25.73 -19.53 3.00
N ALA A 219 25.03 -20.62 3.28
CA ALA A 219 25.02 -21.28 4.59
C ALA A 219 26.42 -21.71 5.05
N ALA A 220 26.71 -21.55 6.34
CA ALA A 220 28.01 -21.94 6.88
C ALA A 220 28.18 -23.47 6.82
N ILE A 221 27.09 -24.20 7.08
CA ILE A 221 27.06 -25.66 7.03
C ILE A 221 25.93 -26.16 6.13
N ILE A 222 26.21 -27.26 5.42
CA ILE A 222 25.21 -28.07 4.74
C ILE A 222 25.18 -29.41 5.46
N PRO A 223 24.15 -29.68 6.25
CA PRO A 223 24.19 -30.83 7.14
C PRO A 223 24.22 -32.16 6.36
N ASN A 224 24.97 -33.11 6.91
CA ASN A 224 25.39 -34.38 6.28
C ASN A 224 26.38 -34.23 5.11
N ASN A 225 26.72 -33.00 4.69
CA ASN A 225 27.55 -32.72 3.52
C ASN A 225 28.73 -31.78 3.87
N PRO A 226 29.75 -32.28 4.60
CA PRO A 226 30.90 -31.47 5.01
C PRO A 226 31.66 -30.85 3.85
N GLU A 227 31.81 -31.55 2.72
CA GLU A 227 32.56 -31.06 1.56
C GLU A 227 31.90 -29.87 0.85
N GLN A 228 30.58 -29.74 0.96
CA GLN A 228 29.81 -28.62 0.40
C GLN A 228 29.57 -27.49 1.41
N SER A 229 30.01 -27.68 2.67
CA SER A 229 29.84 -26.69 3.74
C SER A 229 30.89 -25.60 3.66
N LEU A 230 30.47 -24.35 3.49
CA LEU A 230 31.38 -23.21 3.31
C LEU A 230 32.32 -23.00 4.49
N LEU A 231 31.87 -23.27 5.71
CA LEU A 231 32.68 -23.21 6.92
C LEU A 231 33.93 -24.11 6.76
N LEU A 232 33.74 -25.36 6.34
CA LEU A 232 34.84 -26.31 6.18
C LEU A 232 35.72 -25.94 4.98
N GLN A 233 35.12 -25.52 3.86
CA GLN A 233 35.87 -25.07 2.68
C GLN A 233 36.79 -23.89 3.02
N ARG A 234 36.32 -22.93 3.81
CA ARG A 234 37.10 -21.74 4.22
C ARG A 234 38.20 -22.08 5.23
N ILE A 235 37.97 -23.05 6.11
CA ILE A 235 38.97 -23.52 7.08
C ILE A 235 40.10 -24.30 6.39
N LEU A 236 39.80 -25.06 5.34
CA LEU A 236 40.74 -25.92 4.63
C LEU A 236 41.61 -25.19 3.58
N LEU A 237 41.38 -23.91 3.31
CA LEU A 237 42.20 -23.15 2.35
C LEU A 237 43.66 -23.07 2.79
N THR A 238 44.60 -23.18 1.84
CA THR A 238 46.03 -23.05 2.10
C THR A 238 46.54 -21.62 1.99
N ASP A 239 45.80 -20.74 1.29
CA ASP A 239 46.14 -19.33 1.17
C ASP A 239 45.82 -18.54 2.44
N LYS A 240 46.88 -18.01 3.08
CA LYS A 240 46.78 -17.19 4.30
C LYS A 240 45.86 -15.97 4.16
N LYS A 241 45.65 -15.42 2.96
CA LYS A 241 44.77 -14.25 2.79
C LYS A 241 43.28 -14.58 2.86
N HIS A 242 42.90 -15.84 2.59
CA HIS A 242 41.50 -16.24 2.42
C HIS A 242 41.06 -17.37 3.37
N ARG A 243 42.01 -18.06 4.02
CA ARG A 243 41.76 -19.11 5.01
C ARG A 243 41.20 -18.54 6.32
N MET A 244 40.26 -19.25 6.93
CA MET A 244 39.78 -18.97 8.28
C MET A 244 40.34 -19.96 9.32
N PRO A 245 40.71 -19.49 10.54
CA PRO A 245 40.70 -18.09 10.95
C PRO A 245 41.82 -17.29 10.26
N LYS A 246 41.51 -16.03 9.92
CA LYS A 246 42.38 -15.16 9.11
C LYS A 246 43.59 -14.64 9.90
N ASP A 247 43.33 -14.25 11.15
CA ASP A 247 44.30 -13.58 12.01
C ASP A 247 44.85 -14.52 13.11
N SER A 248 44.68 -15.84 12.96
CA SER A 248 45.24 -16.84 13.87
C SER A 248 45.85 -18.05 13.15
N ALA A 249 46.48 -18.95 13.92
CA ALA A 249 47.04 -20.19 13.42
C ALA A 249 45.94 -21.08 12.77
N PRO A 250 46.28 -21.92 11.78
CA PRO A 250 45.32 -22.90 11.29
C PRO A 250 44.81 -23.78 12.43
N LEU A 251 43.54 -24.15 12.34
CA LEU A 251 42.96 -25.18 13.19
C LEU A 251 43.79 -26.47 13.10
N SER A 252 43.94 -27.14 14.23
CA SER A 252 44.60 -28.46 14.31
C SER A 252 43.82 -29.51 13.52
N LYS A 253 44.48 -30.63 13.21
CA LYS A 253 43.82 -31.74 12.49
C LYS A 253 42.65 -32.30 13.29
N GLU A 254 42.76 -32.28 14.61
CA GLU A 254 41.77 -32.74 15.57
C GLU A 254 40.56 -31.81 15.61
N GLU A 255 40.76 -30.48 15.60
CA GLU A 255 39.68 -29.49 15.55
C GLU A 255 38.94 -29.54 14.20
N ILE A 256 39.67 -29.69 13.10
CA ILE A 256 39.07 -29.86 11.76
C ILE A 256 38.27 -31.17 11.72
N ALA A 257 38.79 -32.26 12.29
CA ALA A 257 38.06 -33.53 12.39
C ALA A 257 36.78 -33.40 13.23
N ALA A 258 36.82 -32.63 14.32
CA ALA A 258 35.65 -32.40 15.18
C ALA A 258 34.53 -31.65 14.45
N ILE A 259 34.85 -30.55 13.75
CA ILE A 259 33.90 -29.79 12.91
C ILE A 259 33.37 -30.68 11.77
N THR A 260 34.26 -31.43 11.12
CA THR A 260 33.89 -32.33 10.01
C THR A 260 32.90 -33.39 10.49
N LEU A 261 33.17 -34.03 11.63
CA LEU A 261 32.30 -35.07 12.20
C LEU A 261 30.93 -34.50 12.59
N TRP A 262 30.90 -33.32 13.22
CA TRP A 262 29.65 -32.65 13.57
C TRP A 262 28.77 -32.35 12.35
N ILE A 263 29.34 -31.81 11.27
CA ILE A 263 28.60 -31.56 10.04
C ILE A 263 28.11 -32.88 9.43
N LYS A 264 28.95 -33.92 9.45
CA LYS A 264 28.63 -35.26 8.92
C LYS A 264 27.50 -35.95 9.71
N GLN A 265 27.38 -35.65 11.00
CA GLN A 265 26.31 -36.11 11.89
C GLN A 265 25.03 -35.27 11.83
N GLY A 266 24.97 -34.28 10.93
CA GLY A 266 23.76 -33.50 10.69
C GLY A 266 23.76 -32.09 11.28
N GLY A 267 24.88 -31.63 11.85
CA GLY A 267 25.07 -30.23 12.25
C GLY A 267 24.18 -29.78 13.41
N ALA A 268 23.92 -30.65 14.38
CA ALA A 268 23.04 -30.36 15.51
C ALA A 268 23.48 -29.11 16.28
N LEU A 269 22.52 -28.22 16.56
CA LEU A 269 22.71 -26.95 17.24
C LEU A 269 21.66 -26.79 18.36
N PRO A 270 22.00 -26.17 19.50
CA PRO A 270 21.04 -25.89 20.57
C PRO A 270 19.98 -24.90 20.10
N ASP A 271 18.73 -25.09 20.51
CA ASP A 271 17.64 -24.20 20.12
C ASP A 271 17.74 -22.90 20.94
N GLU A 272 18.36 -21.87 20.38
CA GLU A 272 18.50 -20.54 20.99
C GLU A 272 17.33 -19.63 20.59
N THR A 273 16.09 -20.11 20.73
CA THR A 273 14.93 -19.24 20.57
C THR A 273 14.93 -18.18 21.66
N GLU A 274 14.98 -16.91 21.26
CA GLU A 274 14.77 -15.81 22.20
C GLU A 274 13.37 -15.94 22.80
N LYS A 275 13.27 -16.05 24.13
CA LYS A 275 11.97 -16.12 24.81
C LYS A 275 11.18 -14.84 24.53
N LEU A 276 9.90 -15.00 24.18
CA LEU A 276 9.00 -13.85 24.08
C LEU A 276 8.85 -13.20 25.46
N PRO A 277 8.96 -11.87 25.55
CA PRO A 277 8.63 -11.18 26.78
C PRO A 277 7.17 -11.48 27.14
N PRO A 278 6.86 -11.81 28.41
CA PRO A 278 5.49 -12.09 28.80
C PRO A 278 4.63 -10.84 28.64
N LEU A 279 3.38 -11.04 28.21
CA LEU A 279 2.37 -9.99 28.17
C LEU A 279 2.29 -9.34 29.55
N SER A 280 2.39 -8.00 29.62
CA SER A 280 2.33 -7.32 30.91
C SER A 280 1.02 -7.64 31.65
N ALA A 281 1.06 -7.76 32.98
CA ALA A 281 -0.14 -8.09 33.77
C ALA A 281 -1.29 -7.07 33.59
N LYS A 282 -0.97 -5.82 33.22
CA LYS A 282 -1.96 -4.82 32.82
C LYS A 282 -2.61 -5.16 31.48
N LEU A 283 -1.80 -5.44 30.47
CA LEU A 283 -2.29 -5.74 29.12
C LEU A 283 -3.04 -7.08 29.09
N SER A 284 -2.59 -8.09 29.83
CA SER A 284 -3.29 -9.37 29.99
C SER A 284 -4.70 -9.22 30.57
N ARG A 285 -4.87 -8.46 31.65
CA ARG A 285 -6.20 -8.15 32.21
C ARG A 285 -7.07 -7.35 31.24
N THR A 286 -6.45 -6.41 30.52
CA THR A 286 -7.14 -5.60 29.51
C THR A 286 -7.66 -6.50 28.39
N TYR A 287 -6.82 -7.39 27.86
CA TYR A 287 -7.20 -8.35 26.83
C TYR A 287 -8.36 -9.24 27.28
N ALA A 288 -8.26 -9.87 28.46
CA ALA A 288 -9.34 -10.72 28.98
C ALA A 288 -10.68 -9.96 29.11
N THR A 289 -10.62 -8.69 29.52
CA THR A 289 -11.81 -7.81 29.62
C THR A 289 -12.36 -7.47 28.23
N LEU A 290 -11.49 -7.20 27.26
CA LEU A 290 -11.90 -6.85 25.89
C LEU A 290 -12.52 -8.03 25.15
N LYS A 291 -11.92 -9.21 25.22
CA LYS A 291 -12.44 -10.44 24.61
C LYS A 291 -13.89 -10.73 25.05
N THR A 292 -14.25 -10.37 26.28
CA THR A 292 -15.59 -10.61 26.85
C THR A 292 -16.57 -9.44 26.65
N ASN A 293 -16.09 -8.18 26.64
CA ASN A 293 -16.97 -7.01 26.71
C ASN A 293 -17.03 -6.17 25.44
N HIS A 294 -16.02 -6.26 24.54
CA HIS A 294 -16.00 -5.44 23.35
C HIS A 294 -17.15 -5.82 22.40
N TRP A 295 -17.93 -4.83 21.95
CA TRP A 295 -19.17 -5.07 21.19
C TRP A 295 -18.93 -5.92 19.93
N ALA A 296 -17.83 -5.68 19.21
CA ALA A 296 -17.52 -6.35 17.96
C ALA A 296 -17.09 -7.83 18.13
N PHE A 297 -16.61 -8.20 19.33
CA PHE A 297 -16.13 -9.56 19.62
C PHE A 297 -17.21 -10.45 20.23
N LYS A 298 -18.40 -9.88 20.51
CA LYS A 298 -19.53 -10.66 20.98
C LYS A 298 -20.19 -11.39 19.81
N PRO A 299 -20.71 -12.61 20.05
CA PRO A 299 -21.54 -13.31 19.07
C PRO A 299 -22.64 -12.42 18.51
N LEU A 300 -23.04 -12.70 17.27
CA LEU A 300 -24.15 -12.02 16.63
C LEU A 300 -25.44 -12.23 17.45
N THR A 301 -26.20 -11.17 17.66
CA THR A 301 -27.51 -11.24 18.30
C THR A 301 -28.64 -11.17 17.27
N HIS A 302 -29.82 -11.69 17.62
CA HIS A 302 -31.05 -11.53 16.83
C HIS A 302 -31.98 -10.56 17.57
N PRO A 303 -31.76 -9.24 17.48
CA PRO A 303 -32.56 -8.28 18.21
C PRO A 303 -34.02 -8.31 17.69
N PRO A 304 -35.02 -8.24 18.59
CA PRO A 304 -36.40 -8.13 18.15
C PRO A 304 -36.62 -6.79 17.44
N VAL A 305 -37.44 -6.81 16.39
CA VAL A 305 -37.83 -5.60 15.66
C VAL A 305 -38.56 -4.63 16.63
N PRO A 306 -38.13 -3.37 16.75
CA PRO A 306 -38.68 -2.45 17.74
C PRO A 306 -40.09 -1.99 17.39
N SER A 307 -40.89 -1.74 18.42
CA SER A 307 -42.16 -1.05 18.29
C SER A 307 -41.91 0.46 18.22
N VAL A 308 -42.55 1.13 17.26
CA VAL A 308 -42.35 2.57 16.99
C VAL A 308 -43.64 3.35 17.18
N THR A 309 -43.53 4.63 17.49
CA THR A 309 -44.70 5.48 17.78
C THR A 309 -45.53 5.75 16.52
N ASN A 310 -44.88 5.99 15.40
CA ASN A 310 -45.53 6.21 14.11
C ASN A 310 -45.52 4.93 13.27
N HIS A 311 -46.60 4.15 13.34
CA HIS A 311 -46.73 2.90 12.59
C HIS A 311 -46.88 3.05 11.08
N ALA A 312 -47.20 4.25 10.58
CA ALA A 312 -47.46 4.49 9.16
C ALA A 312 -46.21 4.88 8.36
N TRP A 313 -45.14 5.30 9.03
CA TRP A 313 -43.91 5.72 8.37
C TRP A 313 -43.03 4.55 7.89
N PRO A 314 -42.73 3.51 8.70
CA PRO A 314 -41.88 2.41 8.24
C PRO A 314 -42.48 1.65 7.06
N THR A 315 -41.70 1.39 6.01
CA THR A 315 -42.07 0.47 4.92
C THR A 315 -41.48 -0.94 5.14
N GLY A 316 -40.41 -1.03 5.93
CA GLY A 316 -39.80 -2.29 6.36
C GLY A 316 -39.18 -2.21 7.76
N ASP A 317 -38.47 -3.27 8.16
CA ASP A 317 -37.94 -3.37 9.53
C ASP A 317 -36.69 -2.50 9.75
N ILE A 318 -35.89 -2.24 8.71
CA ILE A 318 -34.81 -1.23 8.75
C ILE A 318 -35.33 0.11 9.26
N ASP A 319 -36.47 0.56 8.72
CA ASP A 319 -37.09 1.83 9.09
C ASP A 319 -37.57 1.83 10.55
N ARG A 320 -38.00 0.68 11.08
CA ARG A 320 -38.41 0.57 12.49
C ARG A 320 -37.22 0.77 13.41
N PHE A 321 -36.06 0.20 13.12
CA PHE A 321 -34.85 0.41 13.91
C PHE A 321 -34.35 1.86 13.86
N ILE A 322 -34.42 2.49 12.69
CA ILE A 322 -34.05 3.91 12.52
C ILE A 322 -35.02 4.80 13.29
N LEU A 323 -36.33 4.62 13.08
CA LEU A 323 -37.35 5.44 13.72
C LEU A 323 -37.34 5.27 15.25
N ALA A 324 -37.11 4.07 15.76
CA ALA A 324 -36.92 3.86 17.20
C ALA A 324 -35.74 4.68 17.76
N SER A 325 -34.61 4.71 17.04
CA SER A 325 -33.43 5.50 17.42
C SER A 325 -33.70 7.01 17.37
N LEU A 326 -34.50 7.46 16.40
CA LEU A 326 -34.89 8.87 16.28
C LEU A 326 -35.90 9.28 17.36
N ASP A 327 -36.87 8.42 17.68
CA ASP A 327 -37.86 8.62 18.74
C ASP A 327 -37.17 8.81 20.11
N GLU A 328 -36.14 8.02 20.42
CA GLU A 328 -35.32 8.17 21.63
C GLU A 328 -34.65 9.55 21.74
N LYS A 329 -34.31 10.15 20.60
CA LYS A 329 -33.70 11.49 20.51
C LYS A 329 -34.72 12.60 20.24
N LYS A 330 -36.02 12.27 20.20
CA LYS A 330 -37.11 13.20 19.87
C LYS A 330 -36.91 13.88 18.51
N MET A 331 -36.36 13.14 17.56
CA MET A 331 -36.14 13.58 16.19
C MET A 331 -37.17 12.94 15.27
N THR A 332 -37.52 13.64 14.20
CA THR A 332 -38.34 13.12 13.10
C THR A 332 -37.54 13.10 11.81
N PRO A 333 -37.71 12.09 10.95
CA PRO A 333 -37.19 12.11 9.59
C PRO A 333 -37.63 13.36 8.81
N VAL A 334 -36.86 13.75 7.79
CA VAL A 334 -37.26 14.76 6.80
C VAL A 334 -38.29 14.19 5.80
N ALA A 335 -38.77 15.02 4.88
CA ALA A 335 -39.63 14.57 3.79
C ALA A 335 -38.86 13.73 2.76
N ASP A 336 -39.60 12.99 1.93
CA ASP A 336 -39.05 12.16 0.87
C ASP A 336 -38.30 12.97 -0.19
N ALA A 337 -37.34 12.33 -0.82
CA ALA A 337 -36.65 12.91 -1.97
C ALA A 337 -37.64 13.13 -3.13
N ASP A 338 -37.42 14.19 -3.90
CA ASP A 338 -38.15 14.34 -5.15
C ASP A 338 -37.82 13.17 -6.10
N PRO A 339 -38.75 12.74 -6.98
CA PRO A 339 -38.53 11.56 -7.82
C PRO A 339 -37.29 11.65 -8.73
N VAL A 340 -36.83 12.86 -9.09
CA VAL A 340 -35.64 13.06 -9.93
C VAL A 340 -34.36 12.86 -9.12
N ALA A 341 -34.30 13.40 -7.90
CA ALA A 341 -33.22 13.11 -6.97
C ALA A 341 -33.14 11.61 -6.66
N LEU A 342 -34.28 10.96 -6.38
CA LEU A 342 -34.31 9.55 -6.03
C LEU A 342 -33.80 8.63 -7.16
N ILE A 343 -34.26 8.82 -8.40
CA ILE A 343 -33.76 8.01 -9.54
C ILE A 343 -32.28 8.30 -9.82
N ARG A 344 -31.84 9.56 -9.71
CA ARG A 344 -30.43 9.91 -9.90
C ARG A 344 -29.58 9.19 -8.85
N ARG A 345 -29.96 9.27 -7.58
CA ARG A 345 -29.28 8.61 -6.46
C ARG A 345 -29.13 7.12 -6.64
N VAL A 346 -30.26 6.41 -6.78
CA VAL A 346 -30.24 4.95 -6.87
C VAL A 346 -29.52 4.46 -8.13
N THR A 347 -29.56 5.22 -9.23
CA THR A 347 -28.82 4.82 -10.44
C THR A 347 -27.31 4.97 -10.24
N TYR A 348 -26.84 6.06 -9.62
CA TYR A 348 -25.42 6.21 -9.29
C TYR A 348 -24.95 5.16 -8.29
N ASP A 349 -25.68 4.96 -7.20
CA ASP A 349 -25.26 4.01 -6.16
C ASP A 349 -25.25 2.56 -6.68
N LEU A 350 -26.18 2.21 -7.56
CA LEU A 350 -26.23 0.85 -8.12
C LEU A 350 -25.35 0.64 -9.35
N THR A 351 -25.08 1.66 -10.17
CA THR A 351 -24.38 1.46 -11.47
C THR A 351 -23.13 2.33 -11.68
N GLY A 352 -22.95 3.35 -10.85
CA GLY A 352 -21.91 4.37 -11.00
C GLY A 352 -22.12 5.30 -12.20
N LEU A 353 -23.34 5.34 -12.75
CA LEU A 353 -23.69 6.12 -13.95
C LEU A 353 -24.91 7.01 -13.70
N PRO A 354 -25.06 8.13 -14.44
CA PRO A 354 -26.28 8.91 -14.42
C PRO A 354 -27.44 8.15 -15.10
N PRO A 355 -28.69 8.34 -14.65
CA PRO A 355 -29.85 7.83 -15.39
C PRO A 355 -29.99 8.54 -16.73
N THR A 356 -30.46 7.83 -17.76
CA THR A 356 -30.74 8.45 -19.05
C THR A 356 -31.95 9.40 -18.96
N PRO A 357 -32.01 10.47 -19.77
CA PRO A 357 -33.18 11.36 -19.79
C PRO A 357 -34.51 10.62 -20.01
N THR A 358 -34.49 9.57 -20.84
CA THR A 358 -35.65 8.71 -21.09
C THR A 358 -36.05 7.92 -19.84
N ALA A 359 -35.09 7.38 -19.09
CA ALA A 359 -35.37 6.67 -17.84
C ALA A 359 -35.98 7.60 -16.78
N VAL A 360 -35.44 8.82 -16.62
CA VAL A 360 -36.02 9.84 -15.73
C VAL A 360 -37.45 10.19 -16.14
N ALA A 361 -37.68 10.42 -17.43
CA ALA A 361 -39.02 10.74 -17.95
C ALA A 361 -40.02 9.58 -17.77
N ALA A 362 -39.58 8.33 -17.93
CA ALA A 362 -40.41 7.16 -17.72
C ALA A 362 -40.76 6.98 -16.24
N PHE A 363 -39.78 7.08 -15.34
CA PHE A 363 -39.99 6.94 -13.91
C PHE A 363 -40.95 7.99 -13.35
N ARG A 364 -40.82 9.26 -13.78
CA ARG A 364 -41.73 10.34 -13.37
C ARG A 364 -43.18 10.14 -13.81
N LYS A 365 -43.41 9.42 -14.91
CA LYS A 365 -44.76 9.15 -15.44
C LYS A 365 -45.38 7.91 -14.81
N ASP A 366 -44.57 7.02 -14.25
CA ASP A 366 -45.03 5.77 -13.64
C ASP A 366 -45.41 5.98 -12.17
N HIS A 367 -46.69 6.25 -11.93
CA HIS A 367 -47.27 6.40 -10.59
C HIS A 367 -47.71 5.07 -9.95
N SER A 368 -47.31 3.93 -10.51
CA SER A 368 -47.71 2.64 -9.92
C SER A 368 -46.97 2.39 -8.59
N PRO A 369 -47.58 1.71 -7.61
CA PRO A 369 -46.97 1.49 -6.29
C PRO A 369 -45.64 0.71 -6.30
N ARG A 370 -45.30 0.03 -7.40
CA ARG A 370 -44.07 -0.77 -7.56
C ARG A 370 -43.10 -0.18 -8.58
N SER A 371 -43.27 1.08 -8.99
CA SER A 371 -42.41 1.71 -10.01
C SER A 371 -40.95 1.79 -9.55
N TYR A 372 -40.72 2.19 -8.30
CA TYR A 372 -39.38 2.26 -7.70
C TYR A 372 -38.75 0.88 -7.52
N GLU A 373 -39.54 -0.10 -7.06
CA GLU A 373 -39.07 -1.49 -6.91
C GLU A 373 -38.61 -2.08 -8.25
N ARG A 374 -39.40 -1.91 -9.33
CA ARG A 374 -39.01 -2.39 -10.66
C ARG A 374 -37.77 -1.69 -11.20
N LEU A 375 -37.60 -0.40 -10.92
CA LEU A 375 -36.38 0.33 -11.27
C LEU A 375 -35.17 -0.30 -10.59
N VAL A 376 -35.24 -0.48 -9.26
CA VAL A 376 -34.17 -1.13 -8.47
C VAL A 376 -33.85 -2.51 -9.01
N ASP A 377 -34.85 -3.35 -9.24
CA ASP A 377 -34.66 -4.71 -9.79
C ASP A 377 -33.95 -4.69 -11.15
N SER A 378 -34.31 -3.75 -12.03
CA SER A 378 -33.65 -3.60 -13.33
C SER A 378 -32.19 -3.18 -13.21
N LEU A 379 -31.86 -2.30 -12.24
CA LEU A 379 -30.50 -1.83 -12.00
C LEU A 379 -29.63 -2.94 -11.41
N LEU A 380 -30.15 -3.72 -10.47
CA LEU A 380 -29.47 -4.88 -9.86
C LEU A 380 -29.18 -6.01 -10.88
N GLN A 381 -30.01 -6.13 -11.90
CA GLN A 381 -29.81 -7.09 -13.00
C GLN A 381 -28.85 -6.58 -14.08
N SER A 382 -28.49 -5.29 -14.07
CA SER A 382 -27.60 -4.70 -15.07
C SER A 382 -26.15 -5.17 -14.86
N ARG A 383 -25.39 -5.27 -15.96
CA ARG A 383 -23.94 -5.50 -15.92
C ARG A 383 -23.22 -4.43 -15.11
N GLN A 384 -23.69 -3.20 -15.20
CA GLN A 384 -23.09 -2.03 -14.56
C GLN A 384 -23.15 -2.12 -13.04
N PHE A 385 -24.06 -2.92 -12.48
CA PHE A 385 -24.07 -3.23 -11.06
C PHE A 385 -22.79 -3.93 -10.62
N GLY A 386 -22.39 -5.02 -11.27
CA GLY A 386 -21.13 -5.71 -10.94
C GLY A 386 -19.89 -4.85 -11.19
N GLU A 387 -19.93 -3.93 -12.16
CA GLU A 387 -18.84 -2.98 -12.38
C GLU A 387 -18.75 -1.94 -11.24
N ARG A 388 -19.88 -1.43 -10.73
CA ARG A 388 -19.90 -0.48 -9.60
C ARG A 388 -19.52 -1.17 -8.29
N TRP A 389 -20.21 -2.26 -7.95
CA TRP A 389 -20.03 -2.96 -6.68
C TRP A 389 -18.75 -3.79 -6.65
N GLY A 390 -18.29 -4.29 -7.80
CA GLY A 390 -16.95 -4.87 -7.93
C GLY A 390 -15.85 -3.84 -7.67
N ARG A 391 -16.05 -2.56 -8.03
CA ARG A 391 -15.06 -1.51 -7.72
C ARG A 391 -14.81 -1.35 -6.23
N HIS A 392 -15.87 -1.38 -5.42
CA HIS A 392 -15.79 -1.30 -3.96
C HIS A 392 -14.94 -2.44 -3.38
N TRP A 393 -15.09 -3.67 -3.89
CA TRP A 393 -14.23 -4.78 -3.49
C TRP A 393 -12.78 -4.59 -3.95
N LEU A 394 -12.56 -4.09 -5.17
CA LEU A 394 -11.21 -3.89 -5.71
C LEU A 394 -10.40 -2.85 -4.92
N ASP A 395 -11.06 -1.88 -4.27
CA ASP A 395 -10.41 -0.90 -3.39
C ASP A 395 -9.81 -1.56 -2.13
N ILE A 396 -10.54 -2.48 -1.51
CA ILE A 396 -10.08 -3.21 -0.32
C ILE A 396 -9.20 -4.42 -0.67
N ALA A 397 -9.25 -4.90 -1.91
CA ALA A 397 -8.34 -5.92 -2.43
C ALA A 397 -6.98 -5.34 -2.88
N ARG A 398 -6.75 -4.04 -2.67
CA ARG A 398 -5.60 -3.27 -3.18
C ARG A 398 -5.32 -3.51 -4.65
N TYR A 399 -6.35 -3.66 -5.48
CA TYR A 399 -6.16 -4.05 -6.88
C TYR A 399 -5.28 -3.03 -7.62
N GLY A 400 -4.25 -3.55 -8.28
CA GLY A 400 -3.33 -2.78 -9.11
C GLY A 400 -2.58 -3.71 -10.04
N GLU A 401 -2.28 -3.22 -11.24
CA GLU A 401 -1.74 -3.99 -12.36
C GLU A 401 -0.21 -3.90 -12.45
N SER A 402 0.48 -3.63 -11.33
CA SER A 402 1.95 -3.62 -11.24
C SER A 402 2.47 -3.75 -9.81
N THR A 403 3.73 -4.13 -9.59
CA THR A 403 4.31 -4.46 -8.27
C THR A 403 4.40 -3.31 -7.26
N GLY A 404 4.39 -2.04 -7.66
CA GLY A 404 4.50 -0.91 -6.72
C GLY A 404 5.85 -0.17 -6.75
N PRO A 405 6.03 0.83 -5.86
CA PRO A 405 6.79 2.03 -6.20
C PRO A 405 8.31 1.91 -6.14
N SER A 406 8.89 0.86 -5.55
CA SER A 406 10.36 0.72 -5.50
C SER A 406 10.94 0.36 -6.88
N ARG A 407 10.37 -0.66 -7.50
CA ARG A 407 10.66 -1.15 -8.85
C ARG A 407 9.34 -1.59 -9.45
N ASN A 408 8.81 -0.79 -10.38
CA ASN A 408 7.46 -0.96 -10.87
C ASN A 408 7.46 -1.89 -12.09
N VAL A 409 6.95 -3.09 -11.92
CA VAL A 409 6.90 -4.11 -12.98
C VAL A 409 5.44 -4.51 -13.20
N PRO A 410 4.93 -4.58 -14.44
CA PRO A 410 3.51 -4.82 -14.68
C PRO A 410 3.07 -6.22 -14.27
N TYR A 411 1.77 -6.36 -14.04
CA TYR A 411 1.03 -7.62 -13.92
C TYR A 411 0.09 -7.73 -15.12
N PRO A 412 0.57 -8.18 -16.30
CA PRO A 412 -0.18 -8.09 -17.56
C PRO A 412 -1.53 -8.83 -17.55
N HIS A 413 -1.75 -9.74 -16.59
CA HIS A 413 -2.96 -10.58 -16.47
C HIS A 413 -3.80 -10.27 -15.23
N ALA A 414 -3.45 -9.24 -14.45
CA ALA A 414 -4.20 -8.86 -13.27
C ALA A 414 -5.67 -8.51 -13.59
N TRP A 415 -5.96 -8.02 -14.80
CA TRP A 415 -7.32 -7.75 -15.28
C TRP A 415 -8.28 -8.96 -15.17
N ARG A 416 -7.77 -10.20 -15.23
CA ARG A 416 -8.61 -11.40 -15.06
C ARG A 416 -9.21 -11.50 -13.66
N TYR A 417 -8.46 -11.06 -12.65
CA TYR A 417 -8.97 -10.97 -11.27
C TYR A 417 -10.06 -9.90 -11.15
N ARG A 418 -9.87 -8.72 -11.77
CA ARG A 418 -10.91 -7.68 -11.85
C ARG A 418 -12.20 -8.22 -12.47
N ASP A 419 -12.09 -8.91 -13.60
CA ASP A 419 -13.25 -9.45 -14.31
C ASP A 419 -13.93 -10.58 -13.50
N TYR A 420 -13.16 -11.43 -12.82
CA TYR A 420 -13.68 -12.41 -11.85
C TYR A 420 -14.53 -11.73 -10.75
N VAL A 421 -14.05 -10.63 -10.18
CA VAL A 421 -14.78 -9.87 -9.14
C VAL A 421 -16.09 -9.33 -9.71
N ILE A 422 -16.03 -8.64 -10.86
CA ILE A 422 -17.22 -8.08 -11.52
C ILE A 422 -18.25 -9.16 -11.83
N ASP A 423 -17.80 -10.30 -12.37
CA ASP A 423 -18.67 -11.42 -12.73
C ASP A 423 -19.28 -12.09 -11.49
N SER A 424 -18.52 -12.23 -10.40
CA SER A 424 -19.00 -12.84 -9.16
C SER A 424 -20.08 -11.97 -8.51
N VAL A 425 -19.90 -10.65 -8.50
CA VAL A 425 -20.94 -9.70 -8.03
C VAL A 425 -22.16 -9.73 -8.94
N ASN A 426 -21.98 -9.76 -10.26
CA ASN A 426 -23.11 -9.84 -11.20
C ASN A 426 -23.92 -11.14 -11.06
N LYS A 427 -23.24 -12.26 -10.81
CA LYS A 427 -23.87 -13.57 -10.55
C LYS A 427 -24.45 -13.69 -9.13
N ASP A 428 -24.19 -12.70 -8.27
CA ASP A 428 -24.56 -12.72 -6.85
C ASP A 428 -24.06 -13.99 -6.15
N VAL A 429 -22.78 -14.32 -6.39
CA VAL A 429 -22.10 -15.40 -5.66
C VAL A 429 -22.21 -15.08 -4.17
N PRO A 430 -22.67 -16.01 -3.32
CA PRO A 430 -22.79 -15.80 -1.88
C PRO A 430 -21.49 -15.23 -1.31
N TYR A 431 -21.57 -14.19 -0.48
CA TYR A 431 -20.39 -13.45 -0.04
C TYR A 431 -19.42 -14.32 0.76
N ASP A 432 -19.93 -15.26 1.57
CA ASP A 432 -19.14 -16.28 2.24
C ASP A 432 -18.38 -17.16 1.23
N ARG A 433 -19.06 -17.68 0.20
CA ARG A 433 -18.42 -18.45 -0.87
C ARG A 433 -17.39 -17.60 -1.61
N PHE A 434 -17.72 -16.35 -1.93
CA PHE A 434 -16.80 -15.43 -2.59
C PHE A 434 -15.51 -15.26 -1.77
N LEU A 435 -15.60 -15.01 -0.45
CA LEU A 435 -14.43 -14.95 0.42
C LEU A 435 -13.64 -16.26 0.48
N GLN A 436 -14.31 -17.41 0.47
CA GLN A 436 -13.63 -18.71 0.41
C GLN A 436 -12.81 -18.88 -0.87
N GLU A 437 -13.38 -18.48 -2.01
CA GLU A 437 -12.69 -18.53 -3.31
C GLU A 437 -11.47 -17.59 -3.33
N GLN A 438 -11.58 -16.41 -2.73
CA GLN A 438 -10.49 -15.42 -2.63
C GLN A 438 -9.27 -15.96 -1.87
N ILE A 439 -9.51 -16.72 -0.78
CA ILE A 439 -8.44 -17.18 0.13
C ILE A 439 -7.94 -18.58 -0.25
N ALA A 440 -8.83 -19.46 -0.69
CA ALA A 440 -8.57 -20.89 -0.85
C ALA A 440 -9.16 -21.48 -2.14
N GLY A 441 -9.46 -20.68 -3.15
CA GLY A 441 -10.10 -21.14 -4.39
C GLY A 441 -9.42 -22.35 -5.06
N ASP A 442 -8.09 -22.38 -5.09
CA ASP A 442 -7.30 -23.50 -5.61
C ASP A 442 -7.51 -24.83 -4.83
N LEU A 443 -7.94 -24.75 -3.57
CA LEU A 443 -8.19 -25.90 -2.70
C LEU A 443 -9.65 -26.38 -2.75
N LEU A 444 -10.55 -25.58 -3.32
CA LEU A 444 -11.96 -25.92 -3.41
C LEU A 444 -12.19 -26.97 -4.52
N PRO A 445 -13.21 -27.83 -4.37
CA PRO A 445 -13.64 -28.71 -5.45
C PRO A 445 -14.14 -27.87 -6.63
N ALA A 446 -13.96 -28.40 -7.84
CA ALA A 446 -14.42 -27.80 -9.08
C ALA A 446 -15.07 -28.90 -9.94
N ASP A 447 -16.26 -28.64 -10.46
CA ASP A 447 -17.03 -29.58 -11.27
C ASP A 447 -16.60 -29.56 -12.74
N SER A 448 -15.85 -28.53 -13.15
CA SER A 448 -15.38 -28.35 -14.53
C SER A 448 -14.02 -27.65 -14.62
N PRO A 449 -13.28 -27.80 -15.74
CA PRO A 449 -12.05 -27.05 -15.97
C PRO A 449 -12.23 -25.52 -15.96
N SER A 450 -13.37 -25.02 -16.48
CA SER A 450 -13.66 -23.57 -16.46
C SER A 450 -13.94 -23.06 -15.05
N GLU A 451 -14.59 -23.85 -14.21
CA GLU A 451 -14.75 -23.52 -12.79
C GLU A 451 -13.41 -23.59 -12.05
N ARG A 452 -12.57 -24.60 -12.34
CA ARG A 452 -11.20 -24.67 -11.80
C ARG A 452 -10.42 -23.40 -12.15
N ASP A 453 -10.43 -22.98 -13.41
CA ASP A 453 -9.75 -21.76 -13.87
C ASP A 453 -10.28 -20.49 -13.17
N ARG A 454 -11.60 -20.41 -12.97
CA ARG A 454 -12.24 -19.34 -12.20
C ARG A 454 -11.75 -19.31 -10.75
N LEU A 455 -11.69 -20.47 -10.09
CA LEU A 455 -11.24 -20.60 -8.70
C LEU A 455 -9.74 -20.28 -8.53
N LEU A 456 -8.91 -20.67 -9.49
CA LEU A 456 -7.50 -20.26 -9.52
C LEU A 456 -7.38 -18.73 -9.65
N THR A 457 -8.17 -18.12 -10.53
CA THR A 457 -8.19 -16.67 -10.73
C THR A 457 -8.63 -15.91 -9.46
N ALA A 458 -9.58 -16.46 -8.69
CA ALA A 458 -10.06 -15.86 -7.45
C ALA A 458 -8.93 -15.61 -6.43
N THR A 459 -7.98 -16.55 -6.32
CA THR A 459 -6.83 -16.41 -5.42
C THR A 459 -5.83 -15.31 -5.82
N GLY A 460 -6.09 -14.60 -6.92
CA GLY A 460 -5.42 -13.36 -7.29
C GLY A 460 -5.45 -12.30 -6.17
N PHE A 461 -6.44 -12.34 -5.27
CA PHE A 461 -6.48 -11.50 -4.06
C PHE A 461 -5.28 -11.65 -3.13
N LEU A 462 -4.74 -12.86 -3.01
CA LEU A 462 -3.54 -13.14 -2.24
C LEU A 462 -2.25 -12.84 -3.02
N ALA A 463 -2.29 -13.08 -4.33
CA ALA A 463 -1.11 -12.97 -5.20
C ALA A 463 -0.79 -11.52 -5.60
N LEU A 464 -1.82 -10.75 -5.94
CA LEU A 464 -1.73 -9.35 -6.35
C LEU A 464 -1.55 -8.48 -5.11
N GLY A 465 -0.65 -7.51 -5.21
CA GLY A 465 -0.26 -6.72 -4.07
C GLY A 465 1.00 -5.93 -4.35
N VAL A 466 1.45 -5.15 -3.36
CA VAL A 466 2.78 -4.53 -3.45
C VAL A 466 3.85 -5.59 -3.24
N LYS A 467 4.86 -5.59 -4.10
CA LYS A 467 6.01 -6.50 -4.02
C LYS A 467 7.30 -5.75 -4.25
N ASP A 468 8.13 -5.63 -3.22
CA ASP A 468 9.46 -5.02 -3.34
C ASP A 468 10.44 -6.00 -4.02
N VAL A 469 10.38 -6.05 -5.35
CA VAL A 469 11.21 -6.96 -6.15
C VAL A 469 12.71 -6.61 -6.07
N ASN A 470 13.07 -5.44 -5.56
CA ASN A 470 14.47 -5.09 -5.31
C ASN A 470 14.98 -5.56 -3.94
N GLN A 471 14.16 -6.27 -3.17
CA GLN A 471 14.53 -6.77 -1.85
C GLN A 471 15.74 -7.73 -1.94
N ARG A 472 16.74 -7.47 -1.11
CA ARG A 472 18.01 -8.21 -1.09
C ARG A 472 17.87 -9.64 -0.63
N PHE A 473 17.09 -9.83 0.43
CA PHE A 473 16.97 -11.09 1.12
C PHE A 473 15.65 -11.74 0.76
N ALA A 474 15.70 -12.93 0.17
CA ALA A 474 14.49 -13.66 -0.22
C ALA A 474 13.54 -13.92 0.97
N ALA A 475 14.09 -14.19 2.16
CA ALA A 475 13.30 -14.41 3.37
C ALA A 475 12.48 -13.16 3.77
N ARG A 476 13.09 -11.97 3.71
CA ARG A 476 12.38 -10.70 3.93
C ARG A 476 11.32 -10.45 2.87
N PHE A 477 11.63 -10.70 1.60
CA PHE A 477 10.65 -10.58 0.52
C PHE A 477 9.43 -11.47 0.75
N GLN A 478 9.63 -12.72 1.21
CA GLN A 478 8.54 -13.62 1.56
C GLN A 478 7.73 -13.09 2.74
N MET A 479 8.37 -12.66 3.83
CA MET A 479 7.67 -12.19 5.01
C MET A 479 6.97 -10.84 4.82
N ASP A 480 7.49 -9.97 3.96
CA ASP A 480 6.80 -8.74 3.56
C ASP A 480 5.54 -9.06 2.73
N ASN A 481 5.58 -10.07 1.85
CA ASN A 481 4.38 -10.56 1.17
C ASN A 481 3.36 -11.19 2.15
N VAL A 482 3.83 -11.95 3.14
CA VAL A 482 2.97 -12.55 4.17
C VAL A 482 2.30 -11.47 5.02
N ASP A 483 3.05 -10.46 5.44
CA ASP A 483 2.51 -9.31 6.19
C ASP A 483 1.42 -8.60 5.39
N GLU A 484 1.66 -8.42 4.10
CA GLU A 484 0.74 -7.80 3.16
C GLU A 484 -0.53 -8.66 2.99
N GLN A 485 -0.43 -9.99 2.92
CA GLN A 485 -1.59 -10.90 2.89
C GLN A 485 -2.40 -10.88 4.19
N ILE A 486 -1.72 -10.88 5.34
CA ILE A 486 -2.38 -10.78 6.65
C ILE A 486 -3.15 -9.46 6.74
N ASP A 487 -2.54 -8.33 6.36
CA ASP A 487 -3.21 -7.03 6.41
C ASP A 487 -4.48 -7.03 5.57
N THR A 488 -4.38 -7.52 4.34
CA THR A 488 -5.52 -7.51 3.42
C THR A 488 -6.61 -8.45 3.84
N VAL A 489 -6.31 -9.69 4.17
CA VAL A 489 -7.35 -10.63 4.61
C VAL A 489 -8.03 -10.11 5.87
N THR A 490 -7.28 -9.70 6.89
CA THR A 490 -7.85 -9.33 8.19
C THR A 490 -8.55 -7.97 8.18
N ARG A 491 -8.01 -6.97 7.49
CA ARG A 491 -8.64 -5.64 7.39
C ARG A 491 -9.83 -5.65 6.43
N SER A 492 -9.75 -6.37 5.30
CA SER A 492 -10.85 -6.44 4.33
C SER A 492 -12.00 -7.35 4.78
N THR A 493 -11.79 -8.37 5.62
CA THR A 493 -12.89 -9.28 6.01
C THR A 493 -13.36 -9.11 7.45
N LEU A 494 -12.48 -8.66 8.35
CA LEU A 494 -12.78 -8.54 9.78
C LEU A 494 -12.69 -7.11 10.32
N ALA A 495 -12.24 -6.14 9.50
CA ALA A 495 -11.95 -4.78 9.92
C ALA A 495 -11.03 -4.74 11.17
N MET A 496 -9.99 -5.57 11.17
CA MET A 496 -9.01 -5.67 12.26
C MET A 496 -7.59 -5.31 11.78
N THR A 497 -6.87 -4.51 12.56
CA THR A 497 -5.48 -4.10 12.27
C THR A 497 -4.46 -5.08 12.86
N VAL A 498 -4.42 -6.31 12.33
CA VAL A 498 -3.61 -7.40 12.88
C VAL A 498 -2.10 -7.17 12.71
N THR A 499 -1.68 -6.48 11.65
CA THR A 499 -0.26 -6.25 11.30
C THR A 499 0.54 -5.48 12.35
N CYS A 500 -0.11 -4.67 13.19
CA CYS A 500 0.57 -4.05 14.33
C CYS A 500 1.15 -5.09 15.32
N ALA A 501 0.61 -6.32 15.33
CA ALA A 501 1.09 -7.40 16.19
C ALA A 501 2.37 -8.09 15.67
N ARG A 502 2.86 -7.74 14.47
CA ARG A 502 4.09 -8.27 13.85
C ARG A 502 5.31 -8.11 14.75
N CYS A 503 5.46 -6.94 15.36
CA CYS A 503 6.66 -6.60 16.12
C CYS A 503 6.52 -6.80 17.63
N HIS A 504 5.30 -6.64 18.15
CA HIS A 504 4.98 -6.73 19.58
C HIS A 504 3.49 -7.01 19.75
N ASP A 505 3.06 -7.47 20.92
CA ASP A 505 1.63 -7.67 21.19
C ASP A 505 0.86 -6.38 20.89
N HIS A 506 -0.28 -6.49 20.22
CA HIS A 506 -1.04 -5.34 19.76
C HIS A 506 -1.36 -4.36 20.91
N LYS A 507 -1.15 -3.06 20.70
CA LYS A 507 -1.19 -2.10 21.82
C LYS A 507 -2.57 -1.99 22.50
N PHE A 508 -3.65 -2.19 21.73
CA PHE A 508 -5.02 -1.94 22.16
C PHE A 508 -5.91 -3.19 22.04
N ASP A 509 -6.01 -3.75 20.84
CA ASP A 509 -6.77 -4.97 20.58
C ASP A 509 -6.14 -6.23 21.17
N PRO A 510 -6.94 -7.23 21.57
CA PRO A 510 -6.48 -8.45 22.23
C PRO A 510 -5.84 -9.46 21.26
N ILE A 511 -4.85 -8.98 20.49
CA ILE A 511 -4.10 -9.74 19.48
C ILE A 511 -2.65 -9.86 19.98
N PRO A 512 -2.27 -11.00 20.57
CA PRO A 512 -0.87 -11.26 20.87
C PRO A 512 -0.06 -11.47 19.58
N THR A 513 1.25 -11.26 19.65
CA THR A 513 2.17 -11.53 18.53
C THR A 513 2.07 -12.97 18.03
N THR A 514 1.76 -13.92 18.92
CA THR A 514 1.53 -15.32 18.53
C THR A 514 0.38 -15.48 17.55
N ASP A 515 -0.69 -14.70 17.64
CA ASP A 515 -1.82 -14.80 16.70
C ASP A 515 -1.42 -14.32 15.30
N TYR A 516 -0.60 -13.25 15.22
CA TYR A 516 -0.02 -12.80 13.96
C TYR A 516 0.85 -13.90 13.34
N TYR A 517 1.72 -14.54 14.13
CA TYR A 517 2.59 -15.59 13.60
C TYR A 517 1.88 -16.92 13.32
N ALA A 518 0.76 -17.20 14.00
CA ALA A 518 -0.12 -18.31 13.65
C ALA A 518 -0.73 -18.12 12.25
N LEU A 519 -1.19 -16.91 11.92
CA LEU A 519 -1.63 -16.55 10.57
C LEU A 519 -0.45 -16.51 9.58
N ALA A 520 0.70 -15.98 9.99
CA ALA A 520 1.89 -15.95 9.15
C ALA A 520 2.31 -17.35 8.73
N GLY A 521 2.21 -18.35 9.62
CA GLY A 521 2.49 -19.74 9.30
C GLY A 521 1.62 -20.27 8.13
N ILE A 522 0.35 -19.85 8.05
CA ILE A 522 -0.57 -20.23 6.97
C ILE A 522 -0.08 -19.66 5.64
N PHE A 523 0.28 -18.38 5.60
CA PHE A 523 0.73 -17.73 4.38
C PHE A 523 2.18 -18.05 4.00
N THR A 524 3.07 -18.36 4.95
CA THR A 524 4.40 -18.91 4.65
C THR A 524 4.31 -20.33 4.09
N SER A 525 3.23 -21.06 4.41
CA SER A 525 2.91 -22.36 3.81
C SER A 525 2.22 -22.26 2.45
N THR A 526 2.14 -21.06 1.87
CA THR A 526 1.46 -20.76 0.60
C THR A 526 2.46 -20.22 -0.42
N ASP A 527 2.43 -20.73 -1.64
CA ASP A 527 3.13 -20.14 -2.78
C ASP A 527 2.21 -19.13 -3.47
N ASN A 528 2.58 -17.85 -3.39
CA ASN A 528 1.81 -16.72 -3.90
C ASN A 528 1.73 -16.62 -5.42
N ALA A 529 2.34 -17.56 -6.15
CA ALA A 529 2.30 -17.75 -7.61
C ALA A 529 2.09 -16.45 -8.44
N ALA A 530 2.79 -15.39 -8.03
CA ALA A 530 2.61 -14.04 -8.56
C ALA A 530 3.43 -13.80 -9.83
N GLY A 531 4.25 -14.79 -10.23
CA GLY A 531 5.13 -14.70 -11.38
C GLY A 531 6.32 -13.75 -11.20
N VAL A 532 6.60 -13.26 -9.99
CA VAL A 532 7.71 -12.33 -9.74
C VAL A 532 8.64 -12.81 -8.63
N ASN A 533 9.90 -12.38 -8.67
CA ASN A 533 10.92 -12.66 -7.66
C ASN A 533 11.68 -11.42 -7.22
N SER A 534 12.36 -11.54 -6.08
CA SER A 534 13.32 -10.52 -5.67
C SER A 534 14.71 -10.74 -6.28
N LYS A 535 15.36 -9.66 -6.69
CA LYS A 535 16.77 -9.63 -7.12
C LYS A 535 17.35 -8.23 -6.92
N MET A 536 18.14 -8.04 -5.87
CA MET A 536 18.79 -6.74 -5.63
C MET A 536 19.66 -6.33 -6.83
N GLY A 537 19.42 -5.13 -7.35
CA GLY A 537 20.13 -4.59 -8.51
C GLY A 537 19.73 -5.23 -9.84
N GLY A 538 18.66 -6.03 -9.87
CA GLY A 538 18.07 -6.53 -11.11
C GLY A 538 17.48 -5.41 -11.98
N ALA A 539 17.11 -5.77 -13.20
CA ALA A 539 16.35 -4.93 -14.13
C ALA A 539 15.45 -5.78 -15.04
N GLY A 540 14.28 -5.25 -15.42
CA GLY A 540 13.36 -5.88 -16.37
C GLY A 540 13.02 -7.33 -16.01
N LEU A 541 13.36 -8.27 -16.92
CA LEU A 541 13.08 -9.70 -16.79
C LEU A 541 13.72 -10.39 -15.58
N ASP A 542 14.70 -9.76 -14.92
CA ASP A 542 15.31 -10.30 -13.71
C ASP A 542 14.32 -10.51 -12.54
N TYR A 543 13.21 -9.77 -12.59
CA TYR A 543 12.14 -9.80 -11.61
C TYR A 543 10.97 -10.72 -12.01
N TYR A 544 10.99 -11.28 -13.22
CA TYR A 544 9.89 -12.07 -13.76
C TYR A 544 10.23 -13.55 -13.87
N LYS A 545 9.30 -14.39 -13.40
CA LYS A 545 9.38 -15.86 -13.44
C LYS A 545 8.03 -16.42 -13.90
N PRO A 546 7.82 -16.56 -15.22
CA PRO A 546 6.57 -17.10 -15.79
C PRO A 546 6.11 -18.43 -15.20
N LYS A 547 7.07 -19.33 -14.93
CA LYS A 547 6.83 -20.66 -14.38
C LYS A 547 6.22 -20.66 -12.97
N ASP A 548 6.28 -19.51 -12.29
CA ASP A 548 5.71 -19.31 -10.98
C ASP A 548 4.28 -18.74 -11.10
N LEU A 549 3.70 -18.64 -12.30
CA LEU A 549 2.27 -18.39 -12.51
C LEU A 549 1.47 -19.71 -12.48
N LEU A 550 0.15 -19.59 -12.25
CA LEU A 550 -0.76 -20.73 -12.34
C LEU A 550 -1.21 -20.92 -13.79
N LEU A 551 -1.03 -22.12 -14.34
CA LEU A 551 -1.52 -22.45 -15.67
C LEU A 551 -3.02 -22.72 -15.62
N LEU A 552 -3.73 -22.15 -16.58
CA LEU A 552 -5.15 -22.42 -16.82
C LEU A 552 -5.31 -23.75 -17.57
N SER A 553 -6.51 -24.32 -17.50
CA SER A 553 -6.85 -25.58 -18.18
C SER A 553 -6.66 -25.49 -19.70
N SER A 554 -6.85 -24.30 -20.27
CA SER A 554 -6.60 -24.03 -21.70
C SER A 554 -5.12 -24.13 -22.11
N ALA A 555 -4.18 -24.07 -21.16
CA ALA A 555 -2.74 -24.19 -21.44
C ALA A 555 -2.38 -25.55 -22.07
N ALA A 556 -3.09 -26.62 -21.73
CA ALA A 556 -2.85 -27.95 -22.26
C ALA A 556 -3.12 -28.07 -23.78
N THR A 557 -3.98 -27.18 -24.30
CA THR A 557 -4.37 -27.13 -25.72
C THR A 557 -3.80 -25.92 -26.45
N ALA A 558 -2.85 -25.20 -25.83
CA ALA A 558 -2.24 -24.02 -26.42
C ALA A 558 -1.53 -24.36 -27.75
N PRO A 559 -1.70 -23.53 -28.80
CA PRO A 559 -0.93 -23.70 -30.03
C PRO A 559 0.57 -23.56 -29.73
N PRO A 560 1.44 -24.33 -30.41
CA PRO A 560 2.87 -24.21 -30.20
C PRO A 560 3.34 -22.80 -30.60
N PRO A 561 4.30 -22.22 -29.88
CA PRO A 561 4.76 -20.88 -30.20
C PRO A 561 5.52 -20.88 -31.55
N PRO A 562 5.59 -19.74 -32.26
CA PRO A 562 6.07 -19.67 -33.64
C PRO A 562 7.55 -20.06 -33.76
N ALA A 563 7.81 -21.31 -34.17
CA ALA A 563 9.15 -21.92 -34.15
C ALA A 563 10.18 -21.14 -34.97
N ASP A 564 9.79 -20.63 -36.14
CA ASP A 564 10.68 -19.87 -37.03
C ASP A 564 11.11 -18.53 -36.41
N GLN A 565 10.18 -17.82 -35.76
CA GLN A 565 10.48 -16.55 -35.08
C GLN A 565 11.36 -16.79 -33.86
N ILE A 566 11.09 -17.85 -33.09
CA ILE A 566 11.93 -18.24 -31.95
C ILE A 566 13.34 -18.61 -32.40
N ALA A 567 13.47 -19.38 -33.49
CA ALA A 567 14.76 -19.77 -34.04
C ALA A 567 15.57 -18.54 -34.47
N LYS A 568 14.92 -17.58 -35.15
CA LYS A 568 15.52 -16.29 -35.52
C LYS A 568 15.98 -15.50 -34.29
N LEU A 569 15.12 -15.32 -33.29
CA LEU A 569 15.45 -14.60 -32.06
C LEU A 569 16.56 -15.29 -31.28
N LYS A 570 16.64 -16.62 -31.25
CA LYS A 570 17.75 -17.35 -30.62
C LYS A 570 19.10 -16.98 -31.25
N VAL A 571 19.16 -16.88 -32.58
CA VAL A 571 20.37 -16.46 -33.30
C VAL A 571 20.72 -15.01 -32.97
N GLU A 572 19.73 -14.11 -32.99
CA GLU A 572 19.94 -12.69 -32.67
C GLU A 572 20.36 -12.46 -31.21
N ILE A 573 19.77 -13.18 -30.26
CA ILE A 573 20.14 -13.17 -28.84
C ILE A 573 21.57 -13.68 -28.66
N ALA A 574 21.95 -14.77 -29.32
CA ALA A 574 23.32 -15.29 -29.23
C ALA A 574 24.34 -14.28 -29.76
N ALA A 575 24.04 -13.61 -30.88
CA ALA A 575 24.88 -12.56 -31.44
C ALA A 575 24.97 -11.32 -30.53
N ALA A 576 23.83 -10.86 -30.00
CA ALA A 576 23.79 -9.72 -29.09
C ALA A 576 24.48 -10.01 -27.74
N LYS A 577 24.35 -11.24 -27.24
CA LYS A 577 25.03 -11.71 -26.03
C LYS A 577 26.54 -11.67 -26.21
N LYS A 578 27.05 -12.24 -27.30
CA LYS A 578 28.47 -12.19 -27.62
C LYS A 578 28.96 -10.75 -27.73
N ALA A 579 28.24 -9.88 -28.44
CA ALA A 579 28.60 -8.49 -28.58
C ALA A 579 28.61 -7.71 -27.24
N PHE A 580 27.73 -8.08 -26.29
CA PHE A 580 27.76 -7.52 -24.94
C PHE A 580 28.96 -8.05 -24.14
N GLU A 581 29.25 -9.35 -24.18
CA GLU A 581 30.40 -9.97 -23.51
C GLU A 581 31.73 -9.42 -24.02
N ASP A 582 31.85 -9.12 -25.32
CA ASP A 582 33.06 -8.57 -25.94
C ASP A 582 33.38 -7.15 -25.44
N ILE A 583 32.38 -6.37 -25.04
CA ILE A 583 32.53 -4.98 -24.57
C ILE A 583 32.41 -4.84 -23.05
N GLN A 584 31.81 -5.82 -22.37
CA GLN A 584 31.54 -5.78 -20.93
C GLN A 584 32.84 -5.64 -20.11
N ASP A 585 32.84 -4.70 -19.16
CA ASP A 585 33.95 -4.42 -18.25
C ASP A 585 35.28 -4.03 -18.94
N THR A 586 35.25 -3.77 -20.25
CA THR A 586 36.40 -3.22 -20.98
C THR A 586 36.50 -1.69 -20.76
N PRO A 587 37.70 -1.09 -20.91
CA PRO A 587 37.85 0.36 -20.84
C PRO A 587 36.96 1.11 -21.85
N GLU A 588 36.74 0.51 -23.03
CA GLU A 588 35.83 1.06 -24.04
C GLU A 588 34.36 0.94 -23.61
N GLY A 589 33.95 -0.19 -23.05
CA GLY A 589 32.57 -0.40 -22.58
C GLY A 589 32.20 0.47 -21.38
N LEU A 590 33.15 0.75 -20.50
CA LEU A 590 32.98 1.64 -19.35
C LEU A 590 33.09 3.12 -19.72
N ALA A 591 33.64 3.46 -20.90
CA ALA A 591 33.68 4.83 -21.38
C ALA A 591 32.27 5.38 -21.57
N LEU A 592 32.07 6.63 -21.18
CA LEU A 592 30.78 7.31 -21.32
C LEU A 592 30.51 7.66 -22.79
N GLY A 593 29.31 7.34 -23.24
CA GLY A 593 28.78 7.76 -24.53
C GLY A 593 28.25 9.21 -24.51
N PRO A 594 27.70 9.70 -25.64
CA PRO A 594 27.10 11.03 -25.74
C PRO A 594 25.95 11.28 -24.75
N ASP A 595 25.30 10.22 -24.30
CA ASP A 595 24.21 10.19 -23.33
C ASP A 595 24.69 10.10 -21.88
N LYS A 596 26.00 10.22 -21.63
CA LYS A 596 26.66 10.04 -20.33
C LYS A 596 26.43 8.66 -19.69
N LYS A 597 26.04 7.65 -20.47
CA LYS A 597 25.95 6.26 -20.00
C LYS A 597 27.14 5.44 -20.51
N PRO A 598 27.58 4.39 -19.80
CA PRO A 598 28.62 3.50 -20.31
C PRO A 598 28.22 2.93 -21.68
N LYS A 599 29.13 2.90 -22.66
CA LYS A 599 28.85 2.34 -24.00
C LYS A 599 28.29 0.91 -23.95
N GLN A 600 28.71 0.11 -22.96
CA GLN A 600 28.18 -1.25 -22.75
C GLN A 600 26.68 -1.30 -22.43
N ALA A 601 26.08 -0.19 -21.97
CA ALA A 601 24.65 -0.12 -21.64
C ALA A 601 23.76 -0.33 -22.87
N ALA A 602 24.13 0.20 -24.04
CA ALA A 602 23.36 0.03 -25.27
C ALA A 602 23.34 -1.44 -25.73
N TYR A 603 24.46 -2.16 -25.56
CA TYR A 603 24.56 -3.59 -25.85
C TYR A 603 23.71 -4.42 -24.89
N ARG A 604 23.72 -4.06 -23.59
CA ARG A 604 22.87 -4.68 -22.57
C ARG A 604 21.38 -4.50 -22.91
N ILE A 605 20.94 -3.26 -23.18
CA ILE A 605 19.54 -2.95 -23.53
C ILE A 605 19.10 -3.72 -24.78
N LYS A 606 19.96 -3.81 -25.81
CA LYS A 606 19.66 -4.60 -27.01
C LYS A 606 19.46 -6.08 -26.69
N LEU A 607 20.33 -6.66 -25.87
CA LEU A 607 20.21 -8.05 -25.43
C LEU A 607 18.93 -8.28 -24.61
N GLU A 608 18.61 -7.37 -23.69
CA GLU A 608 17.39 -7.42 -22.87
C GLU A 608 16.14 -7.37 -23.74
N LYS A 609 16.05 -6.42 -24.67
CA LYS A 609 14.91 -6.28 -25.60
C LYS A 609 14.66 -7.53 -26.44
N LEU A 610 15.73 -8.18 -26.93
CA LEU A 610 15.60 -9.42 -27.71
C LEU A 610 15.13 -10.59 -26.83
N LYS A 611 15.60 -10.68 -25.58
CA LYS A 611 15.12 -11.67 -24.62
C LYS A 611 13.65 -11.44 -24.25
N GLU A 612 13.24 -10.19 -24.08
CA GLU A 612 11.84 -9.81 -23.84
C GLU A 612 10.93 -10.21 -25.00
N GLU A 613 11.37 -9.98 -26.23
CA GLU A 613 10.62 -10.37 -27.42
C GLU A 613 10.49 -11.89 -27.55
N GLN A 614 11.57 -12.63 -27.29
CA GLN A 614 11.49 -14.10 -27.21
C GLN A 614 10.55 -14.56 -26.11
N LEU A 615 10.61 -13.94 -24.94
CA LEU A 615 9.77 -14.31 -23.81
C LEU A 615 8.30 -14.02 -24.13
N PHE A 616 7.98 -12.87 -24.69
CA PHE A 616 6.62 -12.50 -25.10
C PHE A 616 5.98 -13.53 -26.04
N LEU A 617 6.77 -14.17 -26.91
CA LEU A 617 6.26 -15.23 -27.82
C LEU A 617 6.04 -16.59 -27.14
N THR A 618 6.63 -16.82 -25.96
CA THR A 618 6.66 -18.15 -25.30
C THR A 618 6.05 -18.16 -23.91
N ASP A 619 5.80 -16.99 -23.33
CA ASP A 619 5.30 -16.82 -21.99
C ASP A 619 3.83 -17.25 -21.90
N PRO A 620 3.50 -18.29 -21.10
CA PRO A 620 2.11 -18.75 -20.95
C PRO A 620 1.21 -17.65 -20.39
N GLY A 621 1.76 -16.72 -19.59
CA GLY A 621 1.05 -15.52 -19.18
C GLY A 621 0.63 -14.73 -20.41
N THR A 622 1.60 -14.18 -21.14
CA THR A 622 1.38 -13.37 -22.36
C THR A 622 0.45 -14.04 -23.37
N LEU A 623 0.52 -15.37 -23.51
CA LEU A 623 -0.34 -16.13 -24.42
C LEU A 623 -1.77 -16.37 -23.90
N GLY A 624 -2.11 -15.87 -22.70
CA GLY A 624 -3.44 -15.95 -22.10
C GLY A 624 -3.74 -17.29 -21.43
N PHE A 625 -2.72 -18.08 -21.11
CA PHE A 625 -2.81 -19.43 -20.54
C PHE A 625 -2.40 -19.50 -19.07
N ALA A 626 -2.12 -18.35 -18.43
CA ALA A 626 -1.77 -18.31 -17.02
C ALA A 626 -2.41 -17.13 -16.28
N VAL A 627 -2.48 -17.24 -14.95
CA VAL A 627 -3.01 -16.22 -14.03
C VAL A 627 -2.11 -16.04 -12.80
N HIS A 628 -2.21 -14.87 -12.18
CA HIS A 628 -1.73 -14.67 -10.81
C HIS A 628 -2.72 -15.32 -9.84
N GLY A 629 -2.22 -16.07 -8.87
CA GLY A 629 -3.04 -16.72 -7.85
C GLY A 629 -2.18 -17.34 -6.75
N ALA A 630 -2.74 -18.21 -5.92
CA ALA A 630 -2.02 -18.92 -4.87
C ALA A 630 -2.14 -20.43 -5.04
N ARG A 631 -1.15 -21.17 -4.54
CA ARG A 631 -1.18 -22.63 -4.42
C ARG A 631 -0.50 -23.08 -3.13
N GLU A 632 -0.65 -24.35 -2.78
CA GLU A 632 0.08 -24.96 -1.67
C GLU A 632 1.60 -24.79 -1.81
N GLY A 633 2.24 -24.32 -0.74
CA GLY A 633 3.69 -24.20 -0.62
C GLY A 633 4.30 -25.30 0.25
N GLU A 634 5.46 -25.01 0.83
CA GLU A 634 6.07 -25.90 1.84
C GLU A 634 5.36 -25.75 3.18
N VAL A 635 4.67 -26.80 3.61
CA VAL A 635 3.82 -26.78 4.81
C VAL A 635 4.66 -26.81 6.08
N ALA A 636 4.65 -25.72 6.84
CA ALA A 636 5.34 -25.62 8.12
C ALA A 636 4.74 -24.55 9.04
N ASP A 637 4.85 -24.77 10.34
CA ASP A 637 4.65 -23.72 11.33
C ASP A 637 5.83 -22.72 11.28
N THR A 638 5.59 -21.48 11.71
CA THR A 638 6.61 -20.43 11.63
C THR A 638 6.99 -19.91 13.00
N SER A 639 8.25 -19.52 13.15
CA SER A 639 8.76 -18.89 14.37
C SER A 639 8.45 -17.40 14.41
N VAL A 640 8.14 -16.88 15.59
CA VAL A 640 7.99 -15.43 15.81
C VAL A 640 9.25 -14.69 15.37
N ARG A 641 9.12 -13.58 14.64
CA ARG A 641 10.26 -12.66 14.42
C ARG A 641 10.28 -11.63 15.54
N ILE A 642 11.29 -11.68 16.38
CA ILE A 642 11.42 -10.77 17.52
C ILE A 642 11.53 -9.33 17.00
N ARG A 643 10.59 -8.48 17.43
CA ARG A 643 10.46 -7.09 16.94
C ARG A 643 10.24 -6.99 15.43
N GLY A 644 9.72 -8.05 14.81
CA GLY A 644 9.47 -8.11 13.36
C GLY A 644 10.74 -8.24 12.51
N VAL A 645 11.91 -8.47 13.13
CA VAL A 645 13.20 -8.58 12.44
C VAL A 645 13.40 -10.02 11.96
N GLU A 646 13.44 -10.21 10.64
CA GLU A 646 13.50 -11.54 10.02
C GLU A 646 14.63 -12.42 10.57
N GLU A 647 15.80 -11.84 10.85
CA GLU A 647 16.97 -12.58 11.32
C GLU A 647 16.91 -12.95 12.81
N ARG A 648 15.88 -12.53 13.56
CA ARG A 648 15.74 -12.80 14.99
C ARG A 648 14.52 -13.65 15.24
N HIS A 649 14.72 -14.95 15.46
CA HIS A 649 13.63 -15.89 15.67
C HIS A 649 13.37 -16.11 17.17
N GLY A 650 12.10 -16.12 17.54
CA GLY A 650 11.57 -16.59 18.81
C GLY A 650 10.95 -17.98 18.67
N PRO A 651 10.05 -18.37 19.59
CA PRO A 651 9.40 -19.67 19.57
C PRO A 651 8.63 -19.93 18.28
N VAL A 652 8.60 -21.20 17.86
CA VAL A 652 7.70 -21.68 16.80
C VAL A 652 6.26 -21.64 17.29
N VAL A 653 5.38 -21.05 16.48
CA VAL A 653 3.96 -20.92 16.77
C VAL A 653 3.18 -21.81 15.78
N PRO A 654 2.34 -22.74 16.28
CA PRO A 654 1.45 -23.50 15.43
C PRO A 654 0.54 -22.59 14.59
N ARG A 655 0.31 -22.99 13.35
CA ARG A 655 -0.68 -22.32 12.49
C ARG A 655 -2.07 -22.32 13.14
N GLY A 656 -2.79 -21.23 12.97
CA GLY A 656 -4.07 -21.01 13.62
C GLY A 656 -4.67 -19.64 13.33
N PHE A 657 -5.74 -19.31 14.06
CA PHE A 657 -6.55 -18.12 13.84
C PHE A 657 -6.38 -17.09 14.97
N LEU A 658 -7.03 -15.93 14.81
CA LEU A 658 -7.08 -14.94 15.88
C LEU A 658 -7.82 -15.50 17.10
N THR A 659 -7.30 -15.18 18.29
CA THR A 659 -7.88 -15.55 19.58
C THR A 659 -8.65 -14.40 20.23
N ALA A 660 -8.78 -13.27 19.54
CA ALA A 660 -9.48 -12.06 20.01
C ALA A 660 -10.97 -12.31 20.30
N PHE A 661 -11.56 -13.30 19.64
CA PHE A 661 -12.94 -13.75 19.81
C PHE A 661 -13.00 -15.26 19.53
N GLU A 662 -14.06 -15.91 20.01
CA GLU A 662 -14.30 -17.34 19.78
C GLU A 662 -15.25 -17.52 18.58
N VAL A 663 -14.96 -18.51 17.74
CA VAL A 663 -15.85 -18.97 16.66
C VAL A 663 -16.24 -20.42 16.95
N PRO A 664 -17.46 -20.68 17.45
CA PRO A 664 -17.94 -22.02 17.73
C PRO A 664 -17.84 -22.93 16.49
N GLY A 665 -17.32 -24.14 16.68
CA GLY A 665 -17.15 -25.10 15.58
C GLY A 665 -16.03 -24.71 14.60
N ALA A 666 -15.08 -23.86 15.00
CA ALA A 666 -13.91 -23.52 14.20
C ALA A 666 -13.21 -24.78 13.66
N PRO A 667 -12.80 -24.78 12.37
CA PRO A 667 -12.10 -25.91 11.77
C PRO A 667 -10.74 -26.15 12.42
N THR A 668 -10.30 -27.40 12.45
CA THR A 668 -8.93 -27.75 12.88
C THR A 668 -8.00 -27.65 11.68
N ILE A 669 -6.90 -26.89 11.79
CA ILE A 669 -5.88 -26.79 10.74
C ILE A 669 -5.39 -28.18 10.32
N ASN A 670 -5.51 -28.51 9.02
CA ASN A 670 -4.93 -29.72 8.49
C ASN A 670 -3.38 -29.64 8.50
N PRO A 671 -2.67 -30.54 9.21
CA PRO A 671 -1.23 -30.48 9.31
C PRO A 671 -0.51 -30.74 7.98
N LYS A 672 -1.20 -31.27 6.97
CA LYS A 672 -0.66 -31.59 5.63
C LYS A 672 -0.92 -30.53 4.57
N GLN A 673 -1.66 -29.46 4.89
CA GLN A 673 -1.97 -28.36 3.98
C GLN A 673 -1.57 -27.05 4.64
N SER A 674 -1.60 -25.95 3.89
CA SER A 674 -1.25 -24.60 4.35
C SER A 674 -2.07 -24.13 5.54
N GLY A 675 -3.34 -24.52 5.64
CA GLY A 675 -4.31 -23.99 6.59
C GLY A 675 -5.22 -22.90 6.00
N ARG A 676 -5.05 -22.55 4.71
CA ARG A 676 -5.83 -21.50 4.06
C ARG A 676 -7.31 -21.84 3.92
N LEU A 677 -7.63 -23.11 3.65
CA LEU A 677 -9.02 -23.56 3.54
C LEU A 677 -9.74 -23.39 4.87
N GLU A 678 -9.11 -23.84 5.95
CA GLU A 678 -9.67 -23.71 7.30
C GLU A 678 -9.73 -22.26 7.76
N LEU A 679 -8.77 -21.41 7.37
CA LEU A 679 -8.85 -19.96 7.60
C LEU A 679 -10.05 -19.34 6.87
N ALA A 680 -10.27 -19.74 5.61
CA ALA A 680 -11.41 -19.28 4.83
C ALA A 680 -12.74 -19.70 5.48
N GLU A 681 -12.86 -20.96 5.90
CA GLU A 681 -14.02 -21.49 6.63
C GLU A 681 -14.22 -20.78 7.99
N TRP A 682 -13.15 -20.47 8.71
CA TRP A 682 -13.22 -19.74 9.99
C TRP A 682 -13.68 -18.29 9.82
N ILE A 683 -13.18 -17.59 8.79
CA ILE A 683 -13.62 -16.23 8.46
C ILE A 683 -15.09 -16.24 8.04
N THR A 684 -15.51 -17.23 7.26
CA THR A 684 -16.84 -17.27 6.63
C THR A 684 -17.90 -18.00 7.45
N SER A 685 -17.53 -18.51 8.63
CA SER A 685 -18.47 -19.13 9.56
C SER A 685 -19.61 -18.16 9.90
N PRO A 686 -20.88 -18.61 9.88
CA PRO A 686 -22.02 -17.79 10.28
C PRO A 686 -22.00 -17.42 11.77
N THR A 687 -21.13 -18.06 12.57
CA THR A 687 -20.92 -17.72 13.98
C THR A 687 -19.73 -16.78 14.19
N ASN A 688 -19.01 -16.40 13.13
CA ASN A 688 -17.98 -15.38 13.20
C ASN A 688 -18.63 -14.02 13.49
N PRO A 689 -18.24 -13.31 14.56
CA PRO A 689 -18.92 -12.08 14.96
C PRO A 689 -18.62 -10.87 14.08
N LEU A 690 -17.60 -10.92 13.22
CA LEU A 690 -17.12 -9.74 12.47
C LEU A 690 -17.54 -9.76 11.00
N THR A 691 -17.37 -10.89 10.30
CA THR A 691 -17.45 -10.93 8.83
C THR A 691 -18.76 -10.37 8.27
N ALA A 692 -19.91 -10.82 8.79
CA ALA A 692 -21.21 -10.31 8.37
C ALA A 692 -21.41 -8.83 8.74
N ARG A 693 -21.02 -8.42 9.95
CA ARG A 693 -21.12 -7.02 10.40
C ARG A 693 -20.28 -6.08 9.54
N VAL A 694 -19.07 -6.48 9.18
CA VAL A 694 -18.15 -5.70 8.33
C VAL A 694 -18.71 -5.57 6.92
N ALA A 695 -19.20 -6.66 6.33
CA ALA A 695 -19.82 -6.64 5.01
C ALA A 695 -21.05 -5.71 4.98
N VAL A 696 -21.98 -5.89 5.92
CA VAL A 696 -23.17 -5.04 6.06
C VAL A 696 -22.80 -3.57 6.26
N ASN A 697 -21.84 -3.28 7.14
CA ASN A 697 -21.45 -1.91 7.43
C ASN A 697 -20.87 -1.20 6.21
N ARG A 698 -20.09 -1.91 5.38
CA ARG A 698 -19.55 -1.34 4.13
C ARG A 698 -20.62 -1.17 3.06
N ILE A 699 -21.52 -2.14 2.90
CA ILE A 699 -22.68 -2.00 2.00
C ILE A 699 -23.51 -0.78 2.40
N TRP A 700 -23.80 -0.63 3.69
CA TRP A 700 -24.48 0.54 4.25
C TRP A 700 -23.70 1.83 3.97
N GLN A 701 -22.39 1.83 4.20
CA GLN A 701 -21.53 2.99 3.94
C GLN A 701 -21.55 3.43 2.48
N HIS A 702 -21.53 2.51 1.52
CA HIS A 702 -21.60 2.87 0.10
C HIS A 702 -22.95 3.47 -0.31
N LEU A 703 -24.04 3.10 0.37
CA LEU A 703 -25.39 3.58 0.09
C LEU A 703 -25.71 4.90 0.81
N PHE A 704 -25.32 5.06 2.07
CA PHE A 704 -25.61 6.27 2.88
C PHE A 704 -24.44 7.26 2.96
N GLY A 705 -23.28 6.91 2.38
CA GLY A 705 -22.03 7.68 2.44
C GLY A 705 -21.23 7.48 3.74
N GLN A 706 -21.87 6.98 4.80
CA GLN A 706 -21.25 6.73 6.11
C GLN A 706 -21.76 5.40 6.68
N GLY A 707 -20.86 4.59 7.23
CA GLY A 707 -21.21 3.32 7.88
C GLY A 707 -21.94 3.52 9.21
N ILE A 708 -22.71 2.51 9.64
CA ILE A 708 -23.23 2.42 11.01
C ILE A 708 -22.08 2.51 12.01
N VAL A 709 -20.96 1.86 11.69
CA VAL A 709 -19.64 2.06 12.27
C VAL A 709 -18.81 2.89 11.29
N THR A 710 -18.39 4.08 11.73
CA THR A 710 -17.73 5.08 10.89
C THR A 710 -16.29 4.72 10.54
N THR A 711 -15.58 3.99 11.41
CA THR A 711 -14.25 3.44 11.12
C THR A 711 -14.37 2.11 10.38
N VAL A 712 -14.66 2.16 9.08
CA VAL A 712 -14.99 0.97 8.27
C VAL A 712 -13.91 -0.11 8.22
N ASP A 713 -12.65 0.24 8.46
CA ASP A 713 -11.49 -0.67 8.43
C ASP A 713 -10.95 -1.01 9.83
N ASN A 714 -11.59 -0.51 10.89
CA ASN A 714 -11.19 -0.78 12.26
C ASN A 714 -12.40 -0.88 13.20
N PHE A 715 -12.79 -2.11 13.52
CA PHE A 715 -13.81 -2.45 14.52
C PHE A 715 -13.18 -2.75 15.90
N GLY A 716 -11.87 -2.60 16.03
CA GLY A 716 -11.14 -2.77 17.27
C GLY A 716 -11.39 -1.63 18.28
N VAL A 717 -10.58 -1.60 19.34
CA VAL A 717 -10.73 -0.70 20.49
C VAL A 717 -10.64 0.77 20.11
N THR A 718 -9.81 1.11 19.13
CA THR A 718 -9.65 2.49 18.63
C THR A 718 -10.65 2.84 17.53
N GLY A 719 -11.49 1.88 17.12
CA GLY A 719 -12.61 2.07 16.23
C GLY A 719 -13.81 2.74 16.90
N ASP A 720 -14.68 3.31 16.08
CA ASP A 720 -15.95 3.87 16.53
C ASP A 720 -16.95 2.78 16.92
N ARG A 721 -17.91 3.15 17.79
CA ARG A 721 -19.06 2.30 18.10
C ARG A 721 -20.15 2.42 17.03
N PRO A 722 -20.96 1.38 16.80
CA PRO A 722 -22.10 1.48 15.90
C PRO A 722 -23.07 2.55 16.38
N SER A 723 -23.60 3.36 15.46
CA SER A 723 -24.66 4.33 15.75
C SER A 723 -25.97 3.64 16.15
N ASN A 724 -26.23 2.47 15.56
CA ASN A 724 -27.34 1.60 15.90
C ASN A 724 -26.85 0.12 15.93
N PRO A 725 -26.42 -0.40 17.10
CA PRO A 725 -25.93 -1.77 17.22
C PRO A 725 -26.98 -2.83 16.89
N GLN A 726 -28.26 -2.56 17.20
CA GLN A 726 -29.34 -3.52 16.95
C GLN A 726 -29.62 -3.63 15.44
N LEU A 727 -29.62 -2.52 14.71
CA LEU A 727 -29.76 -2.54 13.25
C LEU A 727 -28.60 -3.29 12.58
N LEU A 728 -27.37 -3.06 13.04
CA LEU A 728 -26.19 -3.75 12.49
C LEU A 728 -26.30 -5.28 12.68
N ASP A 729 -26.68 -5.72 13.88
CA ASP A 729 -26.84 -7.14 14.18
C ASP A 729 -28.04 -7.77 13.44
N TYR A 730 -29.16 -7.04 13.33
CA TYR A 730 -30.32 -7.44 12.53
C TYR A 730 -29.92 -7.67 11.07
N LEU A 731 -29.32 -6.67 10.42
CA LEU A 731 -28.91 -6.76 9.02
C LEU A 731 -27.86 -7.85 8.79
N ALA A 732 -26.91 -8.04 9.71
CA ALA A 732 -25.94 -9.13 9.62
C ALA A 732 -26.59 -10.51 9.78
N GLY A 733 -27.60 -10.64 10.64
CA GLY A 733 -28.36 -11.86 10.81
C GLY A 733 -29.20 -12.20 9.59
N GLU A 734 -29.88 -11.20 9.02
CA GLU A 734 -30.65 -11.36 7.78
C GLU A 734 -29.72 -11.68 6.61
N PHE A 735 -28.57 -11.00 6.49
CA PHE A 735 -27.60 -11.28 5.43
C PHE A 735 -27.13 -12.74 5.42
N ILE A 736 -26.87 -13.33 6.59
CA ILE A 736 -26.53 -14.75 6.71
C ILE A 736 -27.73 -15.64 6.32
N GLN A 737 -28.93 -15.34 6.82
CA GLN A 737 -30.15 -16.10 6.52
C GLN A 737 -30.52 -16.06 5.03
N ASP A 738 -30.26 -14.94 4.37
CA ASP A 738 -30.49 -14.74 2.94
C ASP A 738 -29.37 -15.31 2.05
N ASN A 739 -28.58 -16.22 2.61
CA ASN A 739 -27.48 -16.91 1.94
C ASN A 739 -26.41 -15.95 1.42
N TRP A 740 -26.07 -14.95 2.24
CA TRP A 740 -24.99 -13.98 1.99
C TRP A 740 -25.12 -13.23 0.65
N SER A 741 -26.36 -13.05 0.16
CA SER A 741 -26.64 -12.36 -1.10
C SER A 741 -26.42 -10.85 -0.95
N THR A 742 -25.42 -10.33 -1.66
CA THR A 742 -25.14 -8.89 -1.67
C THR A 742 -26.27 -8.14 -2.35
N LYS A 743 -26.83 -8.68 -3.45
CA LYS A 743 -27.93 -8.02 -4.16
C LYS A 743 -29.18 -7.92 -3.31
N LYS A 744 -29.55 -8.95 -2.54
CA LYS A 744 -30.73 -8.89 -1.66
C LYS A 744 -30.56 -7.84 -0.57
N LEU A 745 -29.41 -7.80 0.10
CA LEU A 745 -29.15 -6.80 1.14
C LEU A 745 -29.15 -5.38 0.57
N VAL A 746 -28.50 -5.16 -0.58
CA VAL A 746 -28.54 -3.86 -1.27
C VAL A 746 -29.98 -3.49 -1.62
N ARG A 747 -30.74 -4.44 -2.17
CA ARG A 747 -32.15 -4.24 -2.52
C ARG A 747 -32.99 -3.85 -1.31
N GLU A 748 -32.84 -4.55 -0.18
CA GLU A 748 -33.57 -4.26 1.05
C GLU A 748 -33.27 -2.84 1.55
N ILE A 749 -31.99 -2.45 1.58
CA ILE A 749 -31.57 -1.12 2.03
C ILE A 749 -32.12 -0.03 1.11
N VAL A 750 -31.97 -0.13 -0.22
CA VAL A 750 -32.43 0.93 -1.12
C VAL A 750 -33.96 1.03 -1.20
N LEU A 751 -34.70 -0.04 -0.89
CA LEU A 751 -36.16 0.00 -0.80
C LEU A 751 -36.69 0.53 0.54
N SER A 752 -35.84 0.67 1.56
CA SER A 752 -36.22 1.29 2.83
C SER A 752 -36.73 2.72 2.63
N HIS A 753 -37.65 3.16 3.49
CA HIS A 753 -38.10 4.55 3.49
C HIS A 753 -36.94 5.49 3.85
N ALA A 754 -36.06 5.08 4.77
CA ALA A 754 -34.89 5.84 5.16
C ALA A 754 -33.95 6.18 3.99
N TYR A 755 -33.73 5.25 3.05
CA TYR A 755 -32.93 5.52 1.85
C TYR A 755 -33.64 6.49 0.90
N GLN A 756 -34.98 6.52 0.89
CA GLN A 756 -35.79 7.39 0.02
C GLN A 756 -35.97 8.82 0.55
N LEU A 757 -35.48 9.11 1.76
CA LEU A 757 -35.53 10.45 2.35
C LEU A 757 -34.82 11.52 1.49
N GLY A 758 -35.32 12.75 1.59
CA GLY A 758 -34.67 13.95 1.03
C GLY A 758 -33.40 14.33 1.79
N SER A 759 -32.73 15.38 1.32
CA SER A 759 -31.45 15.85 1.89
C SER A 759 -31.54 17.16 2.67
N ASP A 760 -32.77 17.62 2.94
CA ASP A 760 -33.03 18.83 3.72
C ASP A 760 -32.32 18.80 5.08
N PHE A 761 -31.81 19.94 5.52
CA PHE A 761 -31.08 20.08 6.78
C PHE A 761 -31.74 21.13 7.69
N PRO A 762 -32.81 20.77 8.41
CA PRO A 762 -33.49 21.68 9.32
C PRO A 762 -32.56 22.14 10.45
N ASP A 763 -32.58 23.44 10.78
CA ASP A 763 -31.69 24.02 11.80
C ASP A 763 -31.80 23.33 13.16
N ARG A 764 -32.99 22.81 13.51
CA ARG A 764 -33.25 22.10 14.78
C ARG A 764 -32.40 20.85 15.01
N TYR A 765 -31.80 20.27 13.97
CA TYR A 765 -30.97 19.07 14.09
C TYR A 765 -29.46 19.36 14.02
N ARG A 766 -29.08 20.61 13.73
CA ARG A 766 -27.68 21.05 13.64
C ARG A 766 -26.90 20.74 14.91
N ASP A 767 -27.51 20.90 16.07
CA ASP A 767 -26.85 20.70 17.37
C ASP A 767 -27.06 19.30 17.97
N ILE A 768 -27.97 18.49 17.40
CA ILE A 768 -28.32 17.15 17.92
C ILE A 768 -27.51 16.06 17.20
N ASP A 769 -27.53 16.08 15.86
CA ASP A 769 -26.82 15.12 15.02
C ASP A 769 -26.39 15.78 13.69
N PRO A 770 -25.39 16.69 13.74
CA PRO A 770 -24.92 17.42 12.56
C PRO A 770 -24.39 16.51 11.46
N THR A 771 -23.91 15.31 11.84
CA THR A 771 -23.30 14.33 10.93
C THR A 771 -24.31 13.38 10.30
N ASN A 772 -25.59 13.45 10.67
CA ASN A 772 -26.63 12.50 10.22
C ASN A 772 -26.29 11.03 10.57
N ARG A 773 -25.68 10.82 11.74
CA ARG A 773 -25.28 9.49 12.24
C ARG A 773 -26.48 8.61 12.59
N LEU A 774 -27.64 9.21 12.86
CA LEU A 774 -28.90 8.52 13.18
C LEU A 774 -29.82 8.32 11.95
N THR A 775 -29.40 8.76 10.76
CA THR A 775 -30.13 8.58 9.49
C THR A 775 -31.55 9.18 9.52
N TRP A 776 -31.64 10.49 9.80
CA TRP A 776 -32.90 11.25 9.74
C TRP A 776 -33.13 11.96 8.40
N ARG A 777 -32.14 11.90 7.50
CA ARG A 777 -32.19 12.35 6.10
C ARG A 777 -31.27 11.50 5.25
N HIS A 778 -31.29 11.69 3.94
CA HIS A 778 -30.20 11.23 3.09
C HIS A 778 -29.11 12.30 3.01
N SER A 779 -27.84 11.90 3.17
CA SER A 779 -26.71 12.81 3.06
C SER A 779 -26.31 12.99 1.59
N PRO A 780 -26.10 14.24 1.09
CA PRO A 780 -25.51 14.42 -0.23
C PRO A 780 -24.12 13.80 -0.29
N ARG A 781 -23.87 13.02 -1.34
CA ARG A 781 -22.59 12.33 -1.61
C ARG A 781 -21.90 12.97 -2.80
N ARG A 782 -20.59 13.24 -2.68
CA ARG A 782 -19.78 13.62 -3.85
C ARG A 782 -19.58 12.39 -4.74
N LEU A 783 -19.71 12.57 -6.04
CA LEU A 783 -19.32 11.56 -7.02
C LEU A 783 -17.83 11.22 -6.88
N GLU A 784 -17.51 9.95 -7.01
CA GLU A 784 -16.15 9.44 -7.10
C GLU A 784 -15.53 9.78 -8.46
N THR A 785 -14.21 9.69 -8.57
CA THR A 785 -13.49 10.04 -9.79
C THR A 785 -13.95 9.25 -11.01
N GLU A 786 -14.22 7.95 -10.86
CA GLU A 786 -14.75 7.09 -11.91
C GLU A 786 -16.17 7.52 -12.34
N GLU A 787 -17.03 7.86 -11.39
CA GLU A 787 -18.40 8.33 -11.65
C GLU A 787 -18.38 9.68 -12.39
N ILE A 788 -17.48 10.59 -12.02
CA ILE A 788 -17.30 11.88 -12.69
C ILE A 788 -16.90 11.68 -14.15
N ARG A 789 -15.82 10.93 -14.41
CA ARG A 789 -15.33 10.69 -15.78
C ARG A 789 -16.38 9.96 -16.63
N ASP A 790 -16.97 8.90 -16.10
CA ASP A 790 -17.97 8.12 -16.82
C ASP A 790 -19.23 8.95 -17.07
N SER A 791 -19.63 9.84 -16.15
CA SER A 791 -20.76 10.77 -16.34
C SER A 791 -20.52 11.74 -17.49
N ILE A 792 -19.32 12.32 -17.61
CA ILE A 792 -18.95 13.23 -18.71
C ILE A 792 -19.02 12.51 -20.07
N LEU A 793 -18.54 11.26 -20.13
CA LEU A 793 -18.63 10.43 -21.34
C LEU A 793 -20.08 10.00 -21.64
N ALA A 794 -20.87 9.73 -20.62
CA ALA A 794 -22.27 9.32 -20.77
C ALA A 794 -23.14 10.49 -21.26
N SER A 795 -22.97 11.68 -20.69
CA SER A 795 -23.72 12.88 -21.10
C SER A 795 -23.39 13.32 -22.53
N SER A 796 -22.13 13.18 -22.97
CA SER A 796 -21.72 13.41 -24.37
C SER A 796 -22.16 12.27 -25.32
N GLY A 797 -22.63 11.14 -24.79
CA GLY A 797 -23.08 9.98 -25.55
C GLY A 797 -21.93 9.17 -26.16
N ARG A 798 -20.73 9.27 -25.59
CA ARG A 798 -19.51 8.59 -26.06
C ARG A 798 -19.11 7.37 -25.23
N LEU A 799 -19.65 7.23 -24.01
CA LEU A 799 -19.32 6.12 -23.12
C LEU A 799 -19.65 4.77 -23.77
N GLN A 800 -18.67 3.88 -23.80
CA GLN A 800 -18.84 2.49 -24.20
C GLN A 800 -19.16 1.66 -22.97
N LEU A 801 -20.36 1.08 -22.94
CA LEU A 801 -20.86 0.27 -21.83
C LEU A 801 -20.37 -1.19 -21.88
N GLN A 802 -19.80 -1.62 -23.00
CA GLN A 802 -19.17 -2.93 -23.11
C GLN A 802 -17.68 -2.82 -22.77
N PRO A 803 -17.08 -3.85 -22.15
CA PRO A 803 -15.65 -3.90 -21.92
C PRO A 803 -14.88 -3.81 -23.22
N PRO A 804 -13.63 -3.32 -23.17
CA PRO A 804 -12.74 -3.41 -24.31
C PRO A 804 -12.49 -4.87 -24.69
N ALA A 805 -12.44 -5.17 -25.98
CA ALA A 805 -12.15 -6.52 -26.48
C ALA A 805 -10.75 -7.02 -26.11
N ILE A 806 -9.79 -6.09 -25.95
CA ILE A 806 -8.42 -6.35 -25.48
C ILE A 806 -8.13 -5.33 -24.38
N PRO A 807 -7.93 -5.75 -23.13
CA PRO A 807 -7.48 -4.87 -22.05
C PRO A 807 -6.19 -4.12 -22.42
N PRO A 808 -6.07 -2.82 -22.11
CA PRO A 808 -4.86 -2.04 -22.42
C PRO A 808 -3.58 -2.67 -21.86
N VAL A 809 -3.65 -3.29 -20.67
CA VAL A 809 -2.50 -3.91 -20.00
C VAL A 809 -2.03 -5.22 -20.62
N GLU A 810 -2.86 -5.90 -21.41
CA GLU A 810 -2.49 -7.18 -22.03
C GLU A 810 -1.32 -7.01 -23.01
N LYS A 811 -1.18 -5.80 -23.58
CA LYS A 811 -0.09 -5.45 -24.50
C LYS A 811 1.19 -5.01 -23.78
N LEU A 812 1.19 -4.94 -22.44
CA LEU A 812 2.37 -4.55 -21.69
C LEU A 812 3.38 -5.69 -21.66
N LYS A 813 4.56 -5.39 -22.17
CA LYS A 813 5.72 -6.27 -22.03
C LYS A 813 6.18 -6.27 -20.58
N MET A 814 6.82 -7.36 -20.17
CA MET A 814 7.34 -7.48 -18.81
C MET A 814 8.65 -6.71 -18.65
N ILE A 815 8.52 -5.40 -18.49
CA ILE A 815 9.62 -4.45 -18.36
C ILE A 815 9.48 -3.65 -17.08
N GLU A 816 10.58 -3.10 -16.59
CA GLU A 816 10.51 -2.10 -15.53
C GLU A 816 9.93 -0.80 -16.10
N LEU A 817 8.85 -0.32 -15.49
CA LEU A 817 8.17 0.92 -15.85
C LEU A 817 8.87 2.08 -15.15
N ALA A 818 9.78 2.74 -15.87
CA ALA A 818 10.48 3.91 -15.36
C ALA A 818 9.51 5.08 -15.19
N ASP A 819 9.64 5.82 -14.08
CA ASP A 819 8.88 7.05 -13.83
C ASP A 819 9.12 8.03 -14.99
N ASN A 820 8.05 8.42 -15.70
CA ASN A 820 8.04 9.25 -16.91
C ASN A 820 8.61 8.61 -18.21
N GLY A 821 8.85 7.30 -18.21
CA GLY A 821 9.27 6.54 -19.39
C GLY A 821 8.23 6.57 -20.54
N PRO A 822 8.67 6.28 -21.79
CA PRO A 822 7.80 6.33 -22.96
C PRO A 822 6.63 5.35 -22.87
N GLU A 823 6.80 4.20 -22.21
CA GLU A 823 5.73 3.21 -22.02
C GLU A 823 4.64 3.73 -21.09
N LEU A 824 5.00 4.30 -19.93
CA LEU A 824 4.02 4.93 -19.03
C LEU A 824 3.31 6.12 -19.69
N ARG A 825 4.03 6.90 -20.50
CA ARG A 825 3.42 8.00 -21.28
C ARG A 825 2.38 7.46 -22.25
N SER A 826 2.71 6.43 -23.02
CA SER A 826 1.78 5.79 -23.96
C SER A 826 0.56 5.20 -23.25
N ILE A 827 0.72 4.58 -22.08
CA ILE A 827 -0.39 4.04 -21.29
C ILE A 827 -1.33 5.14 -20.83
N ASN A 828 -0.79 6.25 -20.32
CA ASN A 828 -1.60 7.40 -19.91
C ASN A 828 -2.34 8.04 -21.10
N GLU A 829 -1.68 8.19 -22.25
CA GLU A 829 -2.31 8.69 -23.47
C GLU A 829 -3.46 7.77 -23.94
N GLN A 830 -3.25 6.45 -23.89
CA GLN A 830 -4.30 5.47 -24.20
C GLN A 830 -5.45 5.50 -23.19
N ALA A 831 -5.15 5.67 -21.90
CA ALA A 831 -6.16 5.79 -20.85
C ALA A 831 -7.01 7.07 -21.00
N ASP A 832 -6.36 8.20 -21.30
CA ASP A 832 -7.01 9.49 -21.54
C ASP A 832 -7.88 9.46 -22.81
N ALA A 833 -7.46 8.74 -23.86
CA ALA A 833 -8.23 8.57 -25.10
C ALA A 833 -9.35 7.52 -25.03
N SER A 834 -9.32 6.64 -24.03
CA SER A 834 -10.28 5.54 -23.90
C SER A 834 -11.71 6.06 -23.71
N LEU A 835 -12.68 5.38 -24.32
CA LEU A 835 -14.12 5.66 -24.15
C LEU A 835 -14.81 4.60 -23.28
N SER A 836 -14.08 3.60 -22.81
CA SER A 836 -14.58 2.59 -21.91
C SER A 836 -14.81 3.17 -20.51
N ARG A 837 -15.64 2.48 -19.73
CA ARG A 837 -15.81 2.78 -18.30
C ARG A 837 -14.48 2.81 -17.56
N SER A 838 -14.41 3.70 -16.57
CA SER A 838 -13.18 3.98 -15.83
C SER A 838 -12.59 2.76 -15.11
N ILE A 839 -13.42 1.77 -14.74
CA ILE A 839 -12.97 0.50 -14.14
C ILE A 839 -12.07 -0.35 -15.07
N TYR A 840 -12.14 -0.14 -16.39
CA TYR A 840 -11.32 -0.84 -17.38
C TYR A 840 -10.05 -0.08 -17.78
N LEU A 841 -9.82 1.10 -17.20
CA LEU A 841 -8.58 1.84 -17.41
C LEU A 841 -7.42 1.16 -16.69
N PRO A 842 -6.19 1.25 -17.23
CA PRO A 842 -5.02 0.69 -16.59
C PRO A 842 -4.78 1.38 -15.23
N LEU A 843 -4.62 0.58 -14.17
CA LEU A 843 -4.36 1.03 -12.80
C LEU A 843 -3.02 0.52 -12.32
N LEU A 844 -1.95 1.20 -12.75
CA LEU A 844 -0.58 0.88 -12.35
C LEU A 844 -0.26 1.57 -11.03
N ARG A 845 0.40 0.86 -10.10
CA ARG A 845 0.77 1.44 -8.80
C ARG A 845 1.74 2.61 -9.00
N GLY A 846 1.42 3.75 -8.38
CA GLY A 846 2.18 4.99 -8.54
C GLY A 846 1.85 5.80 -9.81
N VAL A 847 0.99 5.29 -10.70
CA VAL A 847 0.64 5.95 -11.97
C VAL A 847 -0.88 5.92 -12.15
N THR A 848 -1.54 7.04 -11.88
CA THR A 848 -2.98 7.19 -12.06
C THR A 848 -3.29 7.91 -13.38
N PRO A 849 -4.25 7.43 -14.20
CA PRO A 849 -4.71 8.15 -15.37
C PRO A 849 -5.07 9.61 -15.06
N ARG A 850 -4.68 10.56 -15.92
CA ARG A 850 -4.81 12.00 -15.63
C ARG A 850 -6.25 12.41 -15.37
N ALA A 851 -7.18 11.84 -16.14
CA ALA A 851 -8.61 12.10 -15.96
C ALA A 851 -9.15 11.64 -14.59
N LEU A 852 -8.48 10.70 -13.91
CA LEU A 852 -8.88 10.21 -12.59
C LEU A 852 -8.15 10.90 -11.42
N ALA A 853 -6.97 11.47 -11.68
CA ALA A 853 -6.06 11.96 -10.64
C ALA A 853 -6.61 13.14 -9.83
N ALA A 854 -7.53 13.93 -10.40
CA ALA A 854 -8.01 15.17 -9.76
C ALA A 854 -8.99 14.94 -8.60
N PHE A 855 -9.73 13.83 -8.58
CA PHE A 855 -10.89 13.63 -7.69
C PHE A 855 -10.70 12.51 -6.68
N ASP A 856 -9.59 12.56 -5.92
CA ASP A 856 -9.29 11.63 -4.83
C ASP A 856 -9.36 10.14 -5.26
N PRO A 857 -8.55 9.72 -6.25
CA PRO A 857 -8.49 8.31 -6.66
C PRO A 857 -8.02 7.44 -5.48
N VAL A 858 -8.47 6.18 -5.44
CA VAL A 858 -7.97 5.23 -4.44
C VAL A 858 -6.47 4.96 -4.65
N SER A 859 -5.75 4.73 -3.55
CA SER A 859 -4.40 4.16 -3.62
C SER A 859 -4.47 2.66 -3.91
N GLN A 860 -3.74 2.18 -4.91
CA GLN A 860 -3.63 0.74 -5.23
C GLN A 860 -2.65 0.00 -4.29
N THR A 861 -2.13 0.67 -3.26
CA THR A 861 -1.13 0.14 -2.32
C THR A 861 -1.72 -0.27 -0.98
N LEU A 862 -2.84 0.34 -0.58
CA LEU A 862 -3.42 0.17 0.76
C LEU A 862 -4.84 -0.37 0.66
N VAL A 863 -5.23 -1.18 1.63
CA VAL A 863 -6.64 -1.53 1.85
C VAL A 863 -7.38 -0.24 2.21
N THR A 864 -8.33 0.17 1.37
CA THR A 864 -9.06 1.42 1.53
C THR A 864 -10.57 1.16 1.53
N GLY A 865 -11.16 1.00 2.71
CA GLY A 865 -12.61 0.80 2.84
C GLY A 865 -13.42 2.09 2.67
N GLN A 866 -12.83 3.23 2.98
CA GLN A 866 -13.43 4.56 2.75
C GLN A 866 -12.40 5.47 2.10
N ARG A 867 -12.76 6.04 0.94
CA ARG A 867 -11.92 7.00 0.21
C ARG A 867 -11.99 8.38 0.85
N ASP A 868 -10.90 9.12 0.73
CA ASP A 868 -10.90 10.56 1.03
C ASP A 868 -11.85 11.30 0.09
N THR A 869 -12.48 12.35 0.60
CA THR A 869 -13.34 13.24 -0.18
C THR A 869 -12.90 14.68 0.05
N THR A 870 -12.18 15.25 -0.92
CA THR A 870 -11.72 16.63 -0.84
C THR A 870 -12.52 17.54 -1.76
N ILE A 871 -12.59 18.82 -1.41
CA ILE A 871 -13.14 19.88 -2.26
C ILE A 871 -12.07 20.97 -2.35
N VAL A 872 -11.25 20.89 -3.39
CA VAL A 872 -10.08 21.78 -3.57
C VAL A 872 -10.17 22.60 -4.85
N PRO A 873 -9.63 23.83 -4.91
CA PRO A 873 -9.69 24.67 -6.11
C PRO A 873 -9.14 24.01 -7.39
N THR A 874 -8.16 23.11 -7.25
CA THR A 874 -7.57 22.37 -8.38
C THR A 874 -8.57 21.46 -9.09
N GLN A 875 -9.57 20.91 -8.40
CA GLN A 875 -10.66 20.12 -8.99
C GLN A 875 -11.58 20.98 -9.86
N ALA A 876 -11.92 22.19 -9.41
CA ALA A 876 -12.68 23.14 -10.21
C ALA A 876 -11.87 23.60 -11.45
N LEU A 877 -10.56 23.86 -11.27
CA LEU A 877 -9.68 24.19 -12.38
C LEU A 877 -9.55 23.04 -13.38
N PHE A 878 -9.56 21.78 -12.93
CA PHE A 878 -9.58 20.62 -13.81
C PHE A 878 -10.83 20.63 -14.71
N MET A 879 -12.03 20.85 -14.14
CA MET A 879 -13.26 20.92 -14.94
C MET A 879 -13.25 22.05 -15.98
N LEU A 880 -12.55 23.15 -15.70
CA LEU A 880 -12.48 24.31 -16.58
C LEU A 880 -11.35 24.26 -17.62
N ASN A 881 -10.28 23.49 -17.38
CA ASN A 881 -9.07 23.56 -18.22
C ASN A 881 -8.68 22.22 -18.85
N SER A 882 -9.15 21.10 -18.31
CA SER A 882 -8.80 19.76 -18.80
C SER A 882 -9.18 19.61 -20.28
N SER A 883 -8.22 19.18 -21.10
CA SER A 883 -8.44 18.87 -22.51
C SER A 883 -9.52 17.81 -22.70
N PHE A 884 -9.58 16.81 -21.82
CA PHE A 884 -10.64 15.82 -21.78
C PHE A 884 -12.02 16.48 -21.60
N VAL A 885 -12.21 17.29 -20.56
CA VAL A 885 -13.52 17.92 -20.27
C VAL A 885 -13.95 18.84 -21.41
N ARG A 886 -13.01 19.63 -21.95
CA ARG A 886 -13.30 20.54 -23.06
C ARG A 886 -13.68 19.77 -24.33
N GLN A 887 -12.96 18.71 -24.68
CA GLN A 887 -13.30 17.85 -25.83
C GLN A 887 -14.70 17.24 -25.68
N GLN A 888 -15.03 16.68 -24.50
CA GLN A 888 -16.36 16.13 -24.26
C GLN A 888 -17.46 17.21 -24.28
N SER A 889 -17.13 18.43 -23.88
CA SER A 889 -18.04 19.59 -23.96
C SER A 889 -18.35 19.96 -25.41
N VAL A 890 -17.35 19.97 -26.29
CA VAL A 890 -17.55 20.19 -27.74
C VAL A 890 -18.41 19.09 -28.33
N MET A 891 -18.12 17.82 -28.02
CA MET A 891 -18.90 16.68 -28.55
C MET A 891 -20.38 16.75 -28.15
N LEU A 892 -20.67 17.20 -26.92
CA LEU A 892 -22.06 17.41 -26.49
C LEU A 892 -22.67 18.63 -27.17
N ALA A 893 -21.95 19.75 -27.29
CA ALA A 893 -22.44 20.94 -28.01
C ALA A 893 -22.80 20.62 -29.46
N ASP A 894 -21.93 19.88 -30.18
CA ASP A 894 -22.18 19.37 -31.53
C ASP A 894 -23.49 18.58 -31.62
N ARG A 895 -23.71 17.69 -30.65
CA ARG A 895 -24.92 16.87 -30.58
C ARG A 895 -26.17 17.72 -30.36
N LEU A 896 -26.09 18.75 -29.52
CA LEU A 896 -27.20 19.67 -29.26
C LEU A 896 -27.54 20.55 -30.48
N ILE A 897 -26.55 20.86 -31.33
CA ILE A 897 -26.72 21.64 -32.56
C ILE A 897 -27.29 20.80 -33.70
N ALA A 898 -26.87 19.54 -33.79
CA ALA A 898 -27.24 18.63 -34.90
C ALA A 898 -28.76 18.48 -35.07
N ASP A 899 -29.55 18.65 -34.00
CA ASP A 899 -31.00 18.75 -34.10
C ASP A 899 -31.43 20.20 -34.43
N HIS A 900 -31.37 20.55 -35.71
CA HIS A 900 -31.71 21.89 -36.22
C HIS A 900 -33.17 22.30 -35.98
N ALA A 901 -34.06 21.37 -35.60
CA ALA A 901 -35.46 21.67 -35.27
C ALA A 901 -35.64 22.20 -33.84
N HIS A 902 -34.63 22.07 -32.97
CA HIS A 902 -34.71 22.51 -31.58
C HIS A 902 -34.40 23.99 -31.40
N SER A 903 -35.32 24.72 -30.76
CA SER A 903 -35.07 26.06 -30.23
C SER A 903 -33.93 26.08 -29.21
N ILE A 904 -33.34 27.25 -28.98
CA ILE A 904 -32.30 27.44 -27.94
C ILE A 904 -32.73 26.93 -26.56
N ASN A 905 -33.99 27.19 -26.16
CA ASN A 905 -34.54 26.70 -24.90
C ASN A 905 -34.58 25.17 -24.83
N LYS A 906 -34.85 24.50 -25.96
CA LYS A 906 -34.84 23.04 -26.04
C LYS A 906 -33.43 22.48 -25.89
N ARG A 907 -32.43 23.13 -26.48
CA ARG A 907 -31.02 22.73 -26.33
C ARG A 907 -30.52 22.93 -24.89
N ILE A 908 -30.88 24.04 -24.24
CA ILE A 908 -30.60 24.27 -22.81
C ILE A 908 -31.27 23.17 -21.97
N GLN A 909 -32.56 22.88 -22.23
CA GLN A 909 -33.30 21.84 -21.53
C GLN A 909 -32.61 20.47 -21.67
N GLU A 910 -32.19 20.10 -22.87
CA GLU A 910 -31.50 18.83 -23.12
C GLU A 910 -30.12 18.76 -22.43
N ALA A 911 -29.36 19.86 -22.42
CA ALA A 911 -28.08 19.94 -21.70
C ALA A 911 -28.25 19.66 -20.20
N TYR A 912 -29.21 20.31 -19.54
CA TYR A 912 -29.51 20.09 -18.12
C TYR A 912 -29.96 18.65 -17.85
N GLN A 913 -30.82 18.10 -18.71
CA GLN A 913 -31.31 16.73 -18.55
C GLN A 913 -30.20 15.69 -18.70
N ARG A 914 -29.25 15.90 -19.62
CA ARG A 914 -28.11 14.98 -19.84
C ARG A 914 -27.04 15.08 -18.75
N ILE A 915 -26.76 16.28 -18.26
CA ILE A 915 -25.65 16.53 -17.32
C ILE A 915 -26.12 16.42 -15.87
N LEU A 916 -27.22 17.09 -15.53
CA LEU A 916 -27.74 17.20 -14.16
C LEU A 916 -28.91 16.24 -13.88
N GLY A 917 -29.49 15.63 -14.92
CA GLY A 917 -30.62 14.69 -14.76
C GLY A 917 -31.98 15.35 -14.52
N ARG A 918 -32.04 16.69 -14.49
CA ARG A 918 -33.28 17.46 -14.26
C ARG A 918 -33.53 18.48 -15.37
N ALA A 919 -34.72 19.08 -15.37
CA ALA A 919 -35.00 20.23 -16.21
C ALA A 919 -34.43 21.53 -15.58
N PRO A 920 -34.03 22.52 -16.40
CA PRO A 920 -33.69 23.85 -15.90
C PRO A 920 -34.95 24.57 -15.41
N THR A 921 -34.78 25.44 -14.42
CA THR A 921 -35.80 26.40 -13.99
C THR A 921 -35.96 27.52 -15.02
N ASN A 922 -37.06 28.28 -14.95
CA ASN A 922 -37.27 29.43 -15.84
C ASN A 922 -36.17 30.50 -15.71
N GLN A 923 -35.64 30.66 -14.49
CA GLN A 923 -34.53 31.59 -14.24
C GLN A 923 -33.23 31.10 -14.87
N GLU A 924 -32.94 29.80 -14.78
CA GLU A 924 -31.79 29.17 -15.46
C GLU A 924 -31.92 29.29 -16.98
N ILE A 925 -33.08 28.98 -17.58
CA ILE A 925 -33.31 29.17 -19.02
C ILE A 925 -33.03 30.62 -19.44
N THR A 926 -33.52 31.59 -18.67
CA THR A 926 -33.34 33.02 -18.96
C THR A 926 -31.86 33.41 -18.90
N ARG A 927 -31.17 33.00 -17.83
CA ARG A 927 -29.74 33.29 -17.63
C ARG A 927 -28.88 32.65 -18.71
N ASP A 928 -29.14 31.40 -19.04
CA ASP A 928 -28.33 30.64 -19.97
C ASP A 928 -28.58 31.10 -21.41
N SER A 929 -29.82 31.45 -21.77
CA SER A 929 -30.10 32.09 -23.07
C SER A 929 -29.37 33.42 -23.23
N TYR A 930 -29.32 34.22 -22.16
CA TYR A 930 -28.56 35.47 -22.15
C TYR A 930 -27.05 35.22 -22.31
N PHE A 931 -26.51 34.26 -21.54
CA PHE A 931 -25.11 33.86 -21.64
C PHE A 931 -24.73 33.44 -23.06
N LEU A 932 -25.52 32.54 -23.68
CA LEU A 932 -25.24 32.05 -25.03
C LEU A 932 -25.20 33.19 -26.04
N LYS A 933 -26.20 34.09 -26.01
CA LYS A 933 -26.23 35.27 -26.88
C LYS A 933 -25.01 36.17 -26.68
N GLN A 934 -24.65 36.50 -25.45
CA GLN A 934 -23.49 37.34 -25.17
C GLN A 934 -22.18 36.70 -25.61
N TYR A 935 -22.05 35.38 -25.39
CA TYR A 935 -20.87 34.62 -25.79
C TYR A 935 -20.71 34.64 -27.30
N GLU A 936 -21.77 34.35 -28.06
CA GLU A 936 -21.78 34.38 -29.53
C GLU A 936 -21.41 35.76 -30.09
N GLU A 937 -21.99 36.83 -29.53
CA GLU A 937 -21.66 38.20 -29.92
C GLU A 937 -20.19 38.54 -29.67
N THR A 938 -19.65 38.12 -28.51
CA THR A 938 -18.26 38.37 -28.13
C THR A 938 -17.30 37.57 -29.01
N TYR A 939 -17.56 36.28 -29.20
CA TYR A 939 -16.76 35.40 -30.04
C TYR A 939 -16.74 35.88 -31.51
N SER A 940 -17.86 36.40 -32.01
CA SER A 940 -17.94 36.94 -33.38
C SER A 940 -17.15 38.25 -33.55
N LYS A 941 -17.10 39.10 -32.50
CA LYS A 941 -16.38 40.39 -32.52
C LYS A 941 -14.87 40.22 -32.29
N GLN A 942 -14.48 39.23 -31.49
CA GLN A 942 -13.10 38.95 -31.12
C GLN A 942 -12.90 37.44 -31.15
N PRO A 943 -12.84 36.82 -32.35
CA PRO A 943 -12.51 35.41 -32.43
C PRO A 943 -11.13 35.21 -31.77
N PRO A 944 -10.94 34.15 -30.98
CA PRO A 944 -9.64 33.88 -30.37
C PRO A 944 -8.58 33.85 -31.46
N PRO A 945 -7.37 34.36 -31.21
CA PRO A 945 -6.29 34.28 -32.18
C PRO A 945 -6.15 32.83 -32.63
N SER A 946 -6.05 32.61 -33.95
CA SER A 946 -5.83 31.28 -34.53
C SER A 946 -4.74 30.60 -33.71
N PRO A 947 -4.94 29.35 -33.24
CA PRO A 947 -3.97 28.72 -32.37
C PRO A 947 -2.62 28.86 -33.02
N ALA A 948 -1.68 29.48 -32.28
CA ALA A 948 -0.30 29.54 -32.73
C ALA A 948 0.05 28.13 -33.21
N ARG A 949 0.58 28.00 -34.44
CA ARG A 949 1.06 26.72 -34.95
C ARG A 949 1.74 26.00 -33.79
N PRO A 950 1.50 24.69 -33.58
CA PRO A 950 2.29 23.94 -32.60
C PRO A 950 3.73 24.36 -32.85
N VAL A 951 4.40 24.89 -31.82
CA VAL A 951 5.78 25.34 -31.95
C VAL A 951 6.50 24.18 -32.62
N GLU A 952 6.88 24.34 -33.90
CA GLU A 952 7.74 23.37 -34.58
C GLU A 952 8.88 23.14 -33.63
N GLU A 953 9.18 21.87 -33.35
CA GLU A 953 10.27 21.45 -32.47
C GLU A 953 11.49 22.31 -32.73
N LYS A 954 11.66 23.37 -31.93
CA LYS A 954 12.98 23.91 -31.70
C LYS A 954 13.57 22.97 -30.68
N SER A 955 14.18 21.92 -31.25
CA SER A 955 15.36 21.24 -30.72
C SER A 955 15.87 21.88 -29.44
N GLN A 956 15.72 21.15 -28.34
CA GLN A 956 16.50 21.29 -27.11
C GLN A 956 16.82 22.75 -26.75
N ILE A 957 16.02 23.32 -25.85
CA ILE A 957 16.57 24.37 -25.00
C ILE A 957 17.70 23.68 -24.23
N ALA A 958 18.94 23.91 -24.69
CA ALA A 958 20.12 23.55 -23.95
C ALA A 958 20.02 24.31 -22.61
N VAL A 959 19.68 23.58 -21.55
CA VAL A 959 19.87 24.04 -20.18
C VAL A 959 21.38 24.09 -19.98
N LYS A 960 22.00 25.16 -20.49
CA LYS A 960 23.34 25.53 -20.07
C LYS A 960 23.20 26.09 -18.67
N ASP A 961 23.93 25.46 -17.77
CA ASP A 961 24.23 25.92 -16.41
C ASP A 961 23.18 25.61 -15.32
N VAL A 962 22.74 24.34 -15.25
CA VAL A 962 22.42 23.73 -13.96
C VAL A 962 23.49 22.69 -13.66
N ILE A 963 24.27 22.93 -12.59
CA ILE A 963 25.24 21.97 -12.07
C ILE A 963 24.44 20.79 -11.50
N VAL A 964 24.29 19.74 -12.29
CA VAL A 964 23.68 18.47 -11.87
C VAL A 964 24.77 17.59 -11.24
N ASP A 965 24.55 17.21 -9.98
CA ASP A 965 25.31 16.18 -9.27
C ASP A 965 25.22 14.85 -10.05
N PRO A 966 26.33 14.21 -10.46
CA PRO A 966 26.32 13.00 -11.31
C PRO A 966 25.66 11.75 -10.69
N ALA A 967 25.14 11.84 -9.46
CA ALA A 967 24.59 10.71 -8.72
C ALA A 967 23.05 10.57 -8.80
N ASP A 968 22.33 11.57 -9.31
CA ASP A 968 20.86 11.51 -9.42
C ASP A 968 20.44 11.49 -10.89
N ASP A 969 20.40 10.28 -11.47
CA ASP A 969 19.95 10.01 -12.85
C ASP A 969 18.41 10.07 -12.95
N ILE A 970 17.81 11.18 -12.50
CA ILE A 970 16.38 11.46 -12.64
C ILE A 970 16.22 12.35 -13.88
N ASP A 971 15.60 11.80 -14.93
CA ASP A 971 15.11 12.57 -16.07
C ASP A 971 14.05 13.59 -15.57
N GLN A 972 14.49 14.83 -15.37
CA GLN A 972 13.63 15.98 -15.07
C GLN A 972 13.12 16.67 -16.34
N SER A 973 12.92 15.94 -17.45
CA SER A 973 12.22 16.52 -18.58
C SER A 973 10.80 16.93 -18.13
N THR A 974 10.58 18.25 -18.09
CA THR A 974 9.25 18.80 -17.84
C THR A 974 8.33 18.22 -18.92
N PRO A 975 7.23 17.54 -18.57
CA PRO A 975 6.36 16.95 -19.57
C PRO A 975 5.87 18.06 -20.50
N VAL A 976 6.17 17.95 -21.79
CA VAL A 976 5.62 18.82 -22.81
C VAL A 976 4.13 18.50 -22.90
N ILE A 977 3.29 19.37 -22.35
CA ILE A 977 1.84 19.26 -22.48
C ILE A 977 1.48 19.72 -23.89
N ILE A 978 1.27 18.76 -24.79
CA ILE A 978 0.76 19.02 -26.14
C ILE A 978 -0.76 19.09 -26.03
N ASP A 979 -1.29 20.27 -25.71
CA ASP A 979 -2.73 20.51 -25.82
C ASP A 979 -3.09 20.75 -27.28
N SER A 980 -3.94 19.88 -27.83
CA SER A 980 -4.55 20.13 -29.13
C SER A 980 -5.46 21.36 -29.02
N PRO A 981 -5.23 22.41 -29.82
CA PRO A 981 -6.10 23.57 -29.78
C PRO A 981 -7.50 23.18 -30.23
N ILE A 982 -8.51 23.50 -29.39
CA ILE A 982 -9.90 23.32 -29.75
C ILE A 982 -10.30 24.48 -30.67
N VAL A 983 -10.65 24.14 -31.90
CA VAL A 983 -11.16 25.09 -32.90
C VAL A 983 -12.65 24.85 -33.04
N PHE A 984 -13.43 25.89 -32.80
CA PHE A 984 -14.88 25.84 -32.93
C PHE A 984 -15.32 26.11 -34.38
N LYS A 985 -16.33 25.39 -34.86
CA LYS A 985 -16.94 25.51 -36.19
C LYS A 985 -17.82 26.74 -36.33
N SER A 986 -18.38 27.23 -35.21
CA SER A 986 -19.25 28.41 -35.18
C SER A 986 -19.22 29.10 -33.81
N PRO A 987 -19.63 30.39 -33.72
CA PRO A 987 -19.85 31.06 -32.44
C PRO A 987 -20.85 30.33 -31.53
N GLU A 988 -21.88 29.73 -32.13
CA GLU A 988 -22.91 28.95 -31.43
C GLU A 988 -22.35 27.68 -30.77
N GLU A 989 -21.48 26.94 -31.47
CA GLU A 989 -20.77 25.78 -30.92
C GLU A 989 -19.84 26.19 -29.76
N ALA A 990 -19.14 27.32 -29.90
CA ALA A 990 -18.29 27.85 -28.84
C ALA A 990 -19.11 28.23 -27.59
N ALA A 991 -20.26 28.89 -27.77
CA ALA A 991 -21.14 29.29 -26.68
C ALA A 991 -21.76 28.09 -25.97
N LEU A 992 -22.29 27.12 -26.72
CA LEU A 992 -22.85 25.89 -26.15
C LEU A 992 -21.78 25.05 -25.45
N THR A 993 -20.56 24.99 -25.98
CA THR A 993 -19.42 24.36 -25.29
C THR A 993 -19.17 25.01 -23.94
N GLY A 994 -19.16 26.35 -23.88
CA GLY A 994 -19.00 27.11 -22.64
C GLY A 994 -20.10 26.83 -21.61
N LEU A 995 -21.36 26.71 -22.06
CA LEU A 995 -22.48 26.33 -21.19
C LEU A 995 -22.30 24.91 -20.64
N VAL A 996 -22.03 23.92 -21.51
CA VAL A 996 -21.81 22.52 -21.11
C VAL A 996 -20.68 22.42 -20.09
N GLN A 997 -19.57 23.10 -20.34
CA GLN A 997 -18.43 23.11 -19.44
C GLN A 997 -18.75 23.72 -18.08
N THR A 998 -19.54 24.80 -18.06
CA THR A 998 -20.01 25.43 -16.82
C THR A 998 -20.92 24.48 -16.02
N LEU A 999 -21.77 23.70 -16.70
CA LEU A 999 -22.61 22.69 -16.05
C LEU A 999 -21.76 21.56 -15.45
N TYR A 1000 -20.74 21.05 -16.15
CA TYR A 1000 -19.80 20.07 -15.58
C TYR A 1000 -19.03 20.61 -14.37
N ALA A 1001 -18.65 21.89 -14.39
CA ALA A 1001 -17.95 22.53 -13.29
C ALA A 1001 -18.83 22.83 -12.07
N SER A 1002 -20.16 22.65 -12.19
CA SER A 1002 -21.10 22.94 -11.10
C SER A 1002 -20.98 21.93 -9.94
N ALA A 1003 -21.27 22.40 -8.73
CA ALA A 1003 -21.40 21.52 -7.57
C ALA A 1003 -22.55 20.50 -7.76
N GLU A 1004 -23.61 20.86 -8.49
CA GLU A 1004 -24.71 19.94 -8.74
C GLU A 1004 -24.31 18.75 -9.62
N PHE A 1005 -23.40 18.94 -10.56
CA PHE A 1005 -22.87 17.83 -11.34
C PHE A 1005 -22.06 16.87 -10.47
N GLN A 1006 -21.24 17.42 -9.57
CA GLN A 1006 -20.29 16.65 -8.75
C GLN A 1006 -20.94 15.97 -7.53
N PHE A 1007 -22.20 16.25 -7.22
CA PHE A 1007 -22.89 15.70 -6.06
C PHE A 1007 -24.20 15.02 -6.44
N VAL A 1008 -24.53 14.00 -5.67
CA VAL A 1008 -25.81 13.30 -5.69
C VAL A 1008 -26.48 13.54 -4.36
N ARG A 1009 -27.74 13.97 -4.40
CA ARG A 1009 -28.51 14.33 -3.21
C ARG A 1009 -29.25 13.16 -2.63
#